data_AF-A0A6B1A583-F1
#
_entry.id   AF-A0A6B1A583-F1
#
_cell.length_a   1.000
_cell.length_b   1.000
_cell.length_c   1.000
_cell.angle_alpha   90.00
_cell.angle_beta   90.00
_cell.angle_gamma   90.00
#
_symmetry.space_group_name_H-M   'P 1'
#
loop_
_entity.id
_entity.type
_entity.pdbx_description
1 polymer ?
#
loop_
_entity_poly.entity_id
_entity_poly.type
_entity_poly.pdbx_seq_one_letter_code
_entity_poly.pdbx_strand_id
1 'polypeptide(L)'
;MRRDTRRDTWPDPAWWIWRRLTSVKWAIGLILAAALFSAVGVIIPQVPPQLADIPEQVEIHIEAQRPTWGGFTDVLAEFPWFYETNGGVFNLYKQPYWYAVVALVALAISVCTVSRAPPIWRTVRRPPKRVNAAYFDRARHRASAAIGQDEQEGVARDQLVARLRAARYRVEEVSSTDGEVMLFADRYGWAQLATFVTHLALLLLLGATLVTKFAGEEYQFWVAEGESHILFPPGDDRAQVQVIVDDAVARFADNGQALDFRSFVRVAEGGREVGGGEVTVNGPVHAAGYRVHQAAYWEHGAELRVFDHSSGQLLYAETHFLDQQIVGPRVRVERNGAVVSEEVISLQHQVADEAPGEDAEDVRVSGYTLIPLDAARSLAVTMVPAQESYEFWYRVIPTPATASGLTFAELGVGQDQPLGPRLILAIGSELLFEGVVSLEQSEGDAMLSALPLAEDEFLLVGLRDAEAGEGFFYYSQQRESDRGLLGVGETVELSSGVSLTYQGVEPDHGLQGRLDEDETRLVGSIQLTWLGAESVFYEVAPDIPGADGDVLIALERFGQARTAEQFDALGGEGVRLATGSSNDSSAGGQVARPSRMILGLGGDAGRIELDEGQEIVHAGLRYQFAGPREFTGLNVRRDPGGVAFWVGVGLGLVGMTTTFFMPRRRVWARVTAGRVQLAGQAGHGIDLTSELERLVTGEEPPKRKLRLAPRRGLFGGDYAQPEDGRRDDA
;
A
#
# COMPACT_ATOMS: atom_id res chain seq x y z
N MET A 1 74.71 17.91 -15.66
CA MET A 1 75.01 18.01 -14.21
C MET A 1 73.84 18.73 -13.54
N ARG A 2 73.29 18.13 -12.47
CA ARG A 2 72.16 18.58 -11.60
C ARG A 2 70.75 18.44 -12.20
N ARG A 3 69.78 17.80 -11.55
CA ARG A 3 69.75 17.09 -10.26
C ARG A 3 68.59 16.08 -10.36
N ASP A 4 68.95 14.81 -10.34
CA ASP A 4 68.07 13.75 -9.91
C ASP A 4 67.82 13.98 -8.42
N THR A 5 66.61 14.43 -8.06
CA THR A 5 66.15 14.41 -6.68
C THR A 5 64.86 13.62 -6.67
N ARG A 6 65.00 12.32 -6.42
CA ARG A 6 63.97 11.50 -5.79
C ARG A 6 63.38 12.30 -4.62
N ARG A 7 62.13 12.72 -4.74
CA ARG A 7 61.27 12.99 -3.59
C ARG A 7 60.46 11.73 -3.34
N ASP A 8 61.05 10.84 -2.54
CA ASP A 8 60.26 9.94 -1.69
C ASP A 8 59.59 10.80 -0.62
N THR A 9 58.36 11.21 -0.89
CA THR A 9 57.41 11.72 0.09
C THR A 9 56.06 11.50 -0.56
N TRP A 10 55.22 10.66 0.03
CA TRP A 10 53.78 10.44 -0.22
C TRP A 10 53.17 11.22 -1.40
N PRO A 11 52.48 10.56 -2.36
CA PRO A 11 51.86 11.28 -3.46
C PRO A 11 51.00 12.40 -2.90
N ASP A 12 51.27 13.64 -3.33
CA ASP A 12 50.50 14.81 -2.93
C ASP A 12 49.01 14.43 -2.98
N PRO A 13 48.31 14.39 -1.83
CA PRO A 13 46.96 13.86 -1.79
C PRO A 13 46.04 14.62 -2.75
N ALA A 14 46.27 15.93 -2.97
CA ALA A 14 45.53 16.70 -3.94
C ALA A 14 45.78 16.23 -5.38
N TRP A 15 47.03 15.94 -5.74
CA TRP A 15 47.38 15.38 -7.05
C TRP A 15 46.82 13.97 -7.26
N TRP A 16 46.86 13.12 -6.23
CA TRP A 16 46.29 11.79 -6.28
C TRP A 16 44.77 11.84 -6.47
N ILE A 17 44.06 12.67 -5.70
CA ILE A 17 42.61 12.91 -5.82
C ILE A 17 42.30 13.44 -7.22
N TRP A 18 43.02 14.45 -7.69
CA TRP A 18 42.84 15.02 -9.02
C TRP A 18 42.99 13.97 -10.12
N ARG A 19 44.01 13.11 -10.03
CA ARG A 19 44.24 12.02 -10.99
C ARG A 19 43.13 10.96 -10.96
N ARG A 20 42.52 10.73 -9.80
CA ARG A 20 41.35 9.84 -9.67
C ARG A 20 40.10 10.47 -10.27
N LEU A 21 39.79 11.71 -9.93
CA LEU A 21 38.61 12.44 -10.42
C LEU A 21 38.66 12.77 -11.92
N THR A 22 39.86 12.82 -12.52
CA THR A 22 40.04 12.99 -13.98
C THR A 22 40.13 11.67 -14.76
N SER A 23 40.05 10.51 -14.09
CA SER A 23 40.13 9.19 -14.71
C SER A 23 38.77 8.69 -15.17
N VAL A 24 38.63 8.39 -16.47
CA VAL A 24 37.41 7.77 -17.02
C VAL A 24 37.11 6.43 -16.39
N LYS A 25 38.14 5.62 -16.15
CA LYS A 25 37.96 4.28 -15.59
C LYS A 25 37.36 4.35 -14.19
N TRP A 26 37.79 5.36 -13.42
CA TRP A 26 37.24 5.63 -12.09
C TRP A 26 35.79 6.10 -12.18
N ALA A 27 35.50 7.06 -13.06
CA ALA A 27 34.14 7.53 -13.30
C ALA A 27 33.19 6.41 -13.73
N ILE A 28 33.62 5.53 -14.65
CA ILE A 28 32.84 4.35 -15.06
C ILE A 28 32.60 3.41 -13.86
N GLY A 29 33.61 3.17 -13.03
CA GLY A 29 33.44 2.37 -11.81
C GLY A 29 32.40 2.94 -10.86
N LEU A 30 32.40 4.26 -10.65
CA LEU A 30 31.39 4.94 -9.83
C LEU A 30 29.98 4.84 -10.43
N ILE A 31 29.84 5.01 -11.75
CA ILE A 31 28.56 4.85 -12.45
C ILE A 31 28.05 3.42 -12.33
N LEU A 32 28.92 2.42 -12.51
CA LEU A 32 28.56 1.01 -12.35
C LEU A 32 28.16 0.68 -10.91
N ALA A 33 28.84 1.25 -9.91
CA ALA A 33 28.46 1.09 -8.51
C ALA A 33 27.08 1.71 -8.22
N ALA A 34 26.83 2.94 -8.71
CA ALA A 34 25.53 3.59 -8.59
C ALA A 34 24.42 2.78 -9.27
N ALA A 35 24.70 2.26 -10.47
CA ALA A 35 23.76 1.41 -11.22
C ALA A 35 23.48 0.09 -10.49
N LEU A 36 24.50 -0.54 -9.89
CA LEU A 36 24.33 -1.76 -9.10
C LEU A 36 23.45 -1.51 -7.87
N PHE A 37 23.73 -0.46 -7.08
CA PHE A 37 22.90 -0.09 -5.94
C PHE A 37 21.46 0.25 -6.36
N SER A 38 21.29 0.97 -7.47
CA SER A 38 19.96 1.25 -8.02
C SER A 38 19.22 -0.03 -8.39
N ALA A 39 19.89 -0.98 -9.05
CA ALA A 39 19.28 -2.25 -9.43
C ALA A 39 18.87 -3.09 -8.21
N VAL A 40 19.71 -3.14 -7.18
CA VAL A 40 19.42 -3.83 -5.92
C VAL A 40 18.18 -3.20 -5.24
N GLY A 41 18.14 -1.88 -5.12
CA GLY A 41 16.99 -1.17 -4.52
C GLY A 41 15.70 -1.25 -5.34
N VAL A 42 15.76 -1.61 -6.63
CA VAL A 42 14.57 -1.87 -7.45
C VAL A 42 14.07 -3.30 -7.29
N ILE A 43 14.98 -4.26 -7.06
CA ILE A 43 14.62 -5.67 -6.88
C ILE A 43 14.05 -5.92 -5.48
N ILE A 44 14.58 -5.23 -4.47
CA ILE A 44 14.18 -5.41 -3.07
C ILE A 44 13.09 -4.38 -2.72
N PRO A 45 11.93 -4.81 -2.22
CA PRO A 45 10.85 -3.91 -1.79
C PRO A 45 11.37 -2.89 -0.76
N GLN A 46 11.44 -1.62 -1.18
CA GLN A 46 11.91 -0.54 -0.31
C GLN A 46 10.81 -0.10 0.64
N VAL A 47 11.21 0.36 1.83
CA VAL A 47 10.29 1.02 2.76
C VAL A 47 9.65 2.23 2.05
N PRO A 48 8.31 2.39 2.13
CA PRO A 48 7.63 3.56 1.57
C PRO A 48 8.28 4.87 2.05
N PRO A 49 8.52 5.86 1.18
CA PRO A 49 9.26 7.07 1.52
C PRO A 49 8.72 7.85 2.73
N GLN A 50 7.40 7.77 2.97
CA GLN A 50 6.70 8.44 4.07
C GLN A 50 6.99 7.78 5.43
N LEU A 51 7.28 6.48 5.42
CA LEU A 51 7.53 5.67 6.61
C LEU A 51 9.03 5.47 6.87
N ALA A 52 9.88 5.72 5.87
CA ALA A 52 11.32 5.43 5.90
C ALA A 52 12.13 6.19 6.97
N ASP A 53 11.55 7.21 7.59
CA ASP A 53 12.16 7.97 8.70
C ASP A 53 11.61 7.57 10.09
N ILE A 54 10.63 6.66 10.14
CA ILE A 54 10.00 6.14 11.39
C ILE A 54 10.58 4.75 11.68
N PRO A 55 11.43 4.57 12.72
CA PRO A 55 12.14 3.31 12.97
C PRO A 55 11.22 2.09 13.10
N GLU A 56 10.12 2.22 13.85
CA GLU A 56 9.14 1.15 14.05
C GLU A 56 8.51 0.66 12.72
N GLN A 57 8.18 1.59 11.83
CA GLN A 57 7.60 1.25 10.52
C GLN A 57 8.61 0.58 9.59
N VAL A 58 9.89 0.93 9.73
CA VAL A 58 10.98 0.24 9.03
C VAL A 58 11.08 -1.21 9.50
N GLU A 59 10.99 -1.47 10.81
CA GLU A 59 11.02 -2.82 11.37
C GLU A 59 9.82 -3.66 10.93
N ILE A 60 8.60 -3.10 11.00
CA ILE A 60 7.38 -3.77 10.51
C ILE A 60 7.52 -4.15 9.03
N HIS A 61 8.04 -3.24 8.20
CA HIS A 61 8.27 -3.52 6.79
C HIS A 61 9.28 -4.65 6.59
N ILE A 62 10.38 -4.67 7.35
CA ILE A 62 11.39 -5.74 7.29
C ILE A 62 10.79 -7.09 7.67
N GLU A 63 10.00 -7.13 8.74
CA GLU A 63 9.35 -8.36 9.21
C GLU A 63 8.34 -8.88 8.19
N ALA A 64 7.58 -8.00 7.55
CA ALA A 64 6.67 -8.36 6.45
C ALA A 64 7.40 -8.99 5.25
N GLN A 65 8.71 -8.75 5.08
CA GLN A 65 9.52 -9.38 4.06
C GLN A 65 10.11 -10.73 4.48
N ARG A 66 10.08 -11.09 5.77
CA ARG A 66 10.66 -12.35 6.30
C ARG A 66 10.11 -13.61 5.63
N PRO A 67 8.81 -13.75 5.31
CA PRO A 67 8.30 -14.91 4.59
C PRO A 67 8.94 -15.10 3.19
N THR A 68 9.36 -14.01 2.55
CA THR A 68 9.95 -14.03 1.21
C THR A 68 11.45 -14.34 1.24
N TRP A 69 12.18 -13.76 2.20
CA TRP A 69 13.65 -13.81 2.23
C TRP A 69 14.21 -14.73 3.34
N GLY A 70 13.38 -15.22 4.25
CA GLY A 70 13.75 -16.10 5.36
C GLY A 70 14.88 -15.50 6.21
N GLY A 71 15.87 -16.32 6.57
CA GLY A 71 17.04 -15.86 7.32
C GLY A 71 17.97 -14.91 6.56
N PHE A 72 17.76 -14.69 5.26
CA PHE A 72 18.51 -13.67 4.51
C PHE A 72 17.98 -12.25 4.76
N THR A 73 16.79 -12.12 5.35
CA THR A 73 16.18 -10.84 5.73
C THR A 73 17.10 -10.05 6.66
N ASP A 74 17.61 -10.68 7.71
CA ASP A 74 18.46 -10.01 8.70
C ASP A 74 19.80 -9.55 8.06
N VAL A 75 20.36 -10.37 7.17
CA VAL A 75 21.57 -10.01 6.40
C VAL A 75 21.34 -8.77 5.53
N LEU A 76 20.18 -8.68 4.89
CA LEU A 76 19.80 -7.52 4.06
C LEU A 76 19.48 -6.28 4.90
N ALA A 77 18.84 -6.47 6.05
CA ALA A 77 18.49 -5.41 6.99
C ALA A 77 19.72 -4.79 7.68
N GLU A 78 20.78 -5.57 7.89
CA GLU A 78 22.02 -5.09 8.52
C GLU A 78 23.07 -4.61 7.52
N PHE A 79 22.94 -4.92 6.23
CA PHE A 79 23.93 -4.55 5.24
C PHE A 79 23.88 -3.03 4.91
N PRO A 80 25.04 -2.32 4.91
CA PRO A 80 26.38 -2.81 5.20
C PRO A 80 26.69 -2.91 6.70
N TRP A 81 27.18 -4.09 7.13
CA TRP A 81 27.43 -4.48 8.53
C TRP A 81 28.44 -3.61 9.33
N PHE A 82 29.04 -2.59 8.72
CA PHE A 82 30.08 -1.76 9.35
C PHE A 82 29.54 -0.45 9.95
N TYR A 83 28.24 -0.19 9.85
CA TYR A 83 27.57 0.98 10.41
C TYR A 83 26.14 0.62 10.80
N GLU A 84 25.58 1.29 11.80
CA GLU A 84 24.18 1.11 12.22
C GLU A 84 23.26 1.63 11.10
N THR A 85 22.47 0.74 10.51
CA THR A 85 21.59 1.10 9.39
C THR A 85 20.14 1.01 9.84
N ASN A 86 19.37 2.08 9.60
CA ASN A 86 17.92 2.05 9.78
C ASN A 86 17.28 1.28 8.61
N GLY A 87 17.40 -0.05 8.62
CA GLY A 87 16.83 -0.98 7.64
C GLY A 87 17.69 -1.31 6.42
N GLY A 88 19.02 -1.14 6.49
CA GLY A 88 19.99 -1.63 5.50
C GLY A 88 19.60 -1.44 4.04
N VAL A 89 19.45 -2.56 3.32
CA VAL A 89 19.08 -2.61 1.89
C VAL A 89 17.59 -2.37 1.67
N PHE A 90 16.72 -2.63 2.66
CA PHE A 90 15.28 -2.29 2.58
C PHE A 90 15.04 -0.77 2.64
N ASN A 91 16.01 0.00 3.14
CA ASN A 91 15.98 1.46 3.17
C ASN A 91 17.20 2.07 2.44
N LEU A 92 17.62 1.48 1.32
CA LEU A 92 18.89 1.74 0.63
C LEU A 92 19.06 3.21 0.21
N TYR A 93 18.00 3.84 -0.32
CA TYR A 93 18.07 5.19 -0.87
C TYR A 93 18.17 6.30 0.20
N LYS A 94 17.96 5.96 1.48
CA LYS A 94 18.21 6.85 2.62
C LYS A 94 19.60 6.65 3.22
N GLN A 95 20.34 5.63 2.80
CA GLN A 95 21.64 5.32 3.39
C GLN A 95 22.74 6.33 3.00
N PRO A 96 23.67 6.66 3.90
CA PRO A 96 24.77 7.59 3.63
C PRO A 96 25.66 7.20 2.44
N TYR A 97 25.91 5.90 2.26
CA TYR A 97 26.77 5.40 1.18
C TYR A 97 26.15 5.60 -0.20
N TRP A 98 24.81 5.55 -0.32
CA TRP A 98 24.11 5.87 -1.55
C TRP A 98 24.38 7.33 -1.95
N TYR A 99 24.19 8.26 -1.00
CA TYR A 99 24.49 9.67 -1.22
C TYR A 99 25.96 9.93 -1.54
N ALA A 100 26.89 9.23 -0.88
CA ALA A 100 28.31 9.35 -1.16
C ALA A 100 28.66 8.94 -2.60
N VAL A 101 28.12 7.82 -3.09
CA VAL A 101 28.34 7.38 -4.48
C VAL A 101 27.75 8.37 -5.46
N VAL A 102 26.52 8.83 -5.26
CA VAL A 102 25.87 9.82 -6.14
C VAL A 102 26.64 11.15 -6.16
N ALA A 103 27.09 11.63 -5.01
CA ALA A 103 27.90 12.85 -4.90
C ALA A 103 29.27 12.70 -5.60
N LEU A 104 29.92 11.55 -5.45
CA LEU A 104 31.19 11.26 -6.13
C LEU A 104 31.02 11.15 -7.65
N VAL A 105 29.89 10.60 -8.14
CA VAL A 105 29.55 10.60 -9.56
C VAL A 105 29.40 12.03 -10.07
N ALA A 106 28.60 12.88 -9.40
CA ALA A 106 28.42 14.28 -9.78
C ALA A 106 29.74 15.07 -9.81
N LEU A 107 30.58 14.87 -8.79
CA LEU A 107 31.91 15.48 -8.70
C LEU A 107 32.84 15.00 -9.82
N ALA A 108 32.89 13.69 -10.07
CA ALA A 108 33.71 13.11 -11.12
C ALA A 108 33.31 13.61 -12.51
N ILE A 109 32.00 13.69 -12.80
CA ILE A 109 31.49 14.26 -14.05
C ILE A 109 31.91 15.72 -14.18
N SER A 110 31.75 16.51 -13.12
CA SER A 110 32.12 17.94 -13.11
C SER A 110 33.62 18.13 -13.40
N VAL A 111 34.50 17.43 -12.68
CA VAL A 111 35.96 17.52 -12.85
C VAL A 111 36.40 16.98 -14.22
N CYS A 112 35.83 15.86 -14.68
CA CYS A 112 36.09 15.33 -16.02
C CYS A 112 35.66 16.32 -17.12
N THR A 113 34.54 17.01 -16.94
CA THR A 113 34.04 18.02 -17.89
C THR A 113 35.03 19.19 -17.98
N VAL A 114 35.40 19.76 -16.84
CA VAL A 114 36.30 20.93 -16.77
C VAL A 114 37.69 20.59 -17.32
N SER A 115 38.27 19.44 -16.93
CA SER A 115 39.60 19.03 -17.40
C SER A 115 39.66 18.74 -18.90
N ARG A 116 38.56 18.28 -19.50
CA ARG A 116 38.47 17.94 -20.93
C ARG A 116 38.03 19.07 -21.84
N ALA A 117 37.39 20.11 -21.29
CA ALA A 117 36.90 21.25 -22.06
C ALA A 117 38.00 21.92 -22.91
N PRO A 118 39.17 22.29 -22.36
CA PRO A 118 40.20 22.98 -23.15
C PRO A 118 40.75 22.18 -24.35
N PRO A 119 41.21 20.91 -24.21
CA PRO A 119 41.74 20.16 -25.35
C PRO A 119 40.67 19.84 -26.41
N ILE A 120 39.43 19.54 -26.01
CA ILE A 120 38.34 19.28 -26.97
C ILE A 120 38.04 20.55 -27.76
N TRP A 121 37.89 21.69 -27.08
CA TRP A 121 37.65 22.98 -27.72
C TRP A 121 38.74 23.36 -28.73
N ARG A 122 40.01 23.13 -28.38
CA ARG A 122 41.15 23.33 -29.30
C ARG A 122 41.05 22.42 -30.52
N THR A 123 40.69 21.14 -30.35
CA THR A 123 40.59 20.17 -31.45
C THR A 123 39.41 20.46 -32.39
N VAL A 124 38.33 21.06 -31.88
CA VAL A 124 37.18 21.50 -32.69
C VAL A 124 37.51 22.78 -33.45
N ARG A 125 38.10 23.79 -32.79
CA ARG A 125 38.41 25.09 -33.42
C ARG A 125 39.65 25.07 -34.31
N ARG A 126 40.65 24.26 -33.97
CA ARG A 126 41.96 24.21 -34.62
C ARG A 126 42.40 22.75 -34.83
N PRO A 127 41.73 21.99 -35.71
CA PRO A 127 42.15 20.62 -36.01
C PRO A 127 43.54 20.59 -36.67
N PRO A 128 44.33 19.50 -36.47
CA PRO A 128 45.59 19.33 -37.17
C PRO A 128 45.34 19.10 -38.66
N LYS A 129 45.64 20.11 -39.48
CA LYS A 129 45.37 20.10 -40.93
C LYS A 129 46.48 19.46 -41.77
N ARG A 130 47.69 19.30 -41.21
CA ARG A 130 48.86 18.74 -41.89
C ARG A 130 49.23 17.38 -41.32
N VAL A 131 49.59 16.46 -42.21
CA VAL A 131 50.17 15.14 -41.91
C VAL A 131 51.40 14.93 -42.79
N ASN A 132 52.32 14.05 -42.38
CA ASN A 132 53.48 13.73 -43.21
C ASN A 132 53.12 12.73 -44.32
N ALA A 133 53.93 12.64 -45.37
CA ALA A 133 53.69 11.73 -46.50
C ALA A 133 53.54 10.26 -46.04
N ALA A 134 54.35 9.82 -45.07
CA ALA A 134 54.30 8.46 -44.53
C ALA A 134 52.96 8.11 -43.83
N TYR A 135 52.17 9.11 -43.42
CA TYR A 135 50.84 8.88 -42.85
C TYR A 135 49.88 8.27 -43.86
N PHE A 136 49.97 8.65 -45.14
CA PHE A 136 49.08 8.13 -46.20
C PHE A 136 49.25 6.62 -46.43
N ASP A 137 50.45 6.09 -46.16
CA ASP A 137 50.73 4.67 -46.30
C ASP A 137 50.37 3.86 -45.03
N ARG A 138 50.42 4.50 -43.86
CA ARG A 138 50.24 3.86 -42.55
C ARG A 138 48.86 4.03 -41.92
N ALA A 139 48.05 4.96 -42.43
CA ALA A 139 46.74 5.23 -41.87
C ALA A 139 45.84 3.98 -41.92
N ARG A 140 45.05 3.79 -40.85
CA ARG A 140 44.08 2.70 -40.73
C ARG A 140 43.05 2.76 -41.86
N HIS A 141 42.53 3.96 -42.13
CA HIS A 141 41.64 4.21 -43.26
C HIS A 141 42.42 4.95 -44.33
N ARG A 142 42.57 4.33 -45.50
CA ARG A 142 43.29 4.91 -46.63
C ARG A 142 42.72 4.39 -47.94
N ALA A 143 42.83 5.19 -48.99
CA ALA A 143 42.49 4.80 -50.36
C ALA A 143 43.37 5.58 -51.34
N SER A 144 43.64 5.04 -52.53
CA SER A 144 44.39 5.75 -53.57
C SER A 144 43.99 5.31 -54.96
N ALA A 145 44.03 6.24 -55.93
CA ALA A 145 43.87 5.94 -57.35
C ALA A 145 44.92 6.69 -58.18
N ALA A 146 45.28 6.09 -59.31
CA ALA A 146 46.14 6.72 -60.30
C ALA A 146 45.37 7.83 -61.03
N ILE A 147 46.06 8.92 -61.35
CA ILE A 147 45.56 9.98 -62.25
C ILE A 147 45.96 9.58 -63.68
N GLY A 148 45.03 9.67 -64.63
CA GLY A 148 45.31 9.33 -66.03
C GLY A 148 46.36 10.26 -66.64
N GLN A 149 47.13 9.78 -67.62
CA GLN A 149 48.23 10.57 -68.24
C GLN A 149 47.74 11.88 -68.89
N ASP A 150 46.46 11.97 -69.25
CA ASP A 150 45.83 13.15 -69.85
C ASP A 150 45.14 14.08 -68.82
N GLU A 151 45.07 13.68 -67.55
CA GLU A 151 44.33 14.40 -66.51
C GLU A 151 45.28 15.30 -65.70
N GLN A 152 45.03 16.61 -65.73
CA GLN A 152 45.83 17.60 -65.00
C GLN A 152 45.57 17.53 -63.49
N GLU A 153 46.62 17.74 -62.68
CA GLU A 153 46.57 17.73 -61.21
C GLU A 153 45.46 18.64 -60.65
N GLY A 154 45.25 19.82 -61.26
CA GLY A 154 44.20 20.76 -60.87
C GLY A 154 42.78 20.21 -61.08
N VAL A 155 42.55 19.47 -62.17
CA VAL A 155 41.24 18.87 -62.47
C VAL A 155 40.93 17.74 -61.49
N ALA A 156 41.90 16.86 -61.23
CA ALA A 156 41.75 15.77 -60.26
C ALA A 156 41.48 16.32 -58.84
N ARG A 157 42.17 17.40 -58.46
CA ARG A 157 41.93 18.13 -57.21
C ARG A 157 40.51 18.69 -57.16
N ASP A 158 40.03 19.39 -58.19
CA ASP A 158 38.71 20.00 -58.18
C ASP A 158 37.58 18.96 -58.14
N GLN A 159 37.74 17.85 -58.86
CA GLN A 159 36.82 16.71 -58.78
C GLN A 159 36.78 16.12 -57.37
N LEU A 160 37.93 15.92 -56.73
CA LEU A 160 37.99 15.40 -55.36
C LEU A 160 37.33 16.38 -54.36
N VAL A 161 37.59 17.69 -54.50
CA VAL A 161 36.94 18.72 -53.66
C VAL A 161 35.42 18.67 -53.84
N ALA A 162 34.93 18.54 -55.08
CA ALA A 162 33.51 18.43 -55.37
C ALA A 162 32.89 17.18 -54.72
N ARG A 163 33.54 16.01 -54.85
CA ARG A 163 33.08 14.74 -54.24
C ARG A 163 33.06 14.83 -52.71
N LEU A 164 34.11 15.40 -52.09
CA LEU A 164 34.17 15.60 -50.64
C LEU A 164 33.06 16.53 -50.15
N ARG A 165 32.79 17.63 -50.86
CA ARG A 165 31.69 18.56 -50.53
C ARG A 165 30.32 17.90 -50.71
N ALA A 166 30.13 17.11 -51.76
CA ALA A 166 28.90 16.32 -51.98
C ALA A 166 28.68 15.32 -50.82
N ALA A 167 29.75 14.71 -50.31
CA ALA A 167 29.75 13.87 -49.11
C ALA A 167 29.64 14.66 -47.78
N ARG A 168 29.34 15.97 -47.84
CA ARG A 168 29.13 16.88 -46.69
C ARG A 168 30.38 17.15 -45.85
N TYR A 169 31.58 17.00 -46.42
CA TYR A 169 32.81 17.43 -45.76
C TYR A 169 33.05 18.94 -45.94
N ARG A 170 33.56 19.59 -44.90
CA ARG A 170 34.15 20.92 -45.00
C ARG A 170 35.59 20.76 -45.45
N VAL A 171 35.90 21.23 -46.67
CA VAL A 171 37.21 21.07 -47.31
C VAL A 171 38.00 22.37 -47.26
N GLU A 172 39.26 22.28 -46.87
CA GLU A 172 40.22 23.39 -46.82
C GLU A 172 41.54 22.95 -47.45
N GLU A 173 42.11 23.81 -48.29
CA GLU A 173 43.44 23.59 -48.86
C GLU A 173 44.51 24.08 -47.87
N VAL A 174 45.53 23.26 -47.64
CA VAL A 174 46.47 23.44 -46.52
C VAL A 174 47.86 23.85 -46.98
N SER A 175 48.27 23.37 -48.15
CA SER A 175 49.47 23.77 -48.86
C SER A 175 49.38 23.31 -50.31
N SER A 176 49.85 24.16 -51.20
CA SER A 176 50.15 23.82 -52.59
C SER A 176 51.62 24.16 -52.80
N THR A 177 52.43 23.16 -53.12
CA THR A 177 53.83 23.28 -53.53
C THR A 177 53.94 22.75 -54.96
N ASP A 178 54.96 23.14 -55.74
CA ASP A 178 55.12 22.65 -57.12
C ASP A 178 55.13 21.10 -57.15
N GLY A 179 54.03 20.53 -57.66
CA GLY A 179 53.80 19.08 -57.80
C GLY A 179 53.09 18.36 -56.64
N GLU A 180 52.61 19.06 -55.62
CA GLU A 180 51.80 18.46 -54.54
C GLU A 180 50.75 19.43 -53.96
N VAL A 181 49.48 19.03 -54.00
CA VAL A 181 48.36 19.70 -53.30
C VAL A 181 47.90 18.86 -52.10
N MET A 182 47.92 19.46 -50.91
CA MET A 182 47.38 18.87 -49.69
C MET A 182 46.04 19.50 -49.29
N LEU A 183 45.02 18.65 -49.11
CA LEU A 183 43.70 19.06 -48.65
C LEU A 183 43.39 18.46 -47.27
N PHE A 184 42.64 19.20 -46.47
CA PHE A 184 42.03 18.74 -45.23
C PHE A 184 40.52 18.81 -45.35
N ALA A 185 39.84 17.73 -44.96
CA ALA A 185 38.39 17.62 -44.99
C ALA A 185 37.88 17.10 -43.63
N ASP A 186 36.97 17.83 -43.01
CA ASP A 186 36.37 17.47 -41.71
C ASP A 186 34.84 17.43 -41.82
N ARG A 187 34.23 16.40 -41.23
CA ARG A 187 32.78 16.24 -41.16
C ARG A 187 32.39 16.00 -39.71
N TYR A 188 31.37 16.74 -39.25
CA TYR A 188 30.90 16.75 -37.85
C TYR A 188 31.98 17.05 -36.82
N GLY A 189 32.91 17.96 -37.13
CA GLY A 189 33.98 18.36 -36.21
C GLY A 189 33.47 18.83 -34.84
N TRP A 190 32.30 19.48 -34.81
CA TRP A 190 31.64 19.99 -33.60
C TRP A 190 30.97 18.92 -32.74
N ALA A 191 30.68 17.72 -33.28
CA ALA A 191 29.93 16.68 -32.56
C ALA A 191 30.65 16.19 -31.29
N GLN A 192 31.97 16.41 -31.18
CA GLN A 192 32.71 16.15 -29.95
C GLN A 192 32.26 17.03 -28.76
N LEU A 193 31.60 18.16 -29.01
CA LEU A 193 31.01 19.00 -27.96
C LEU A 193 29.74 18.37 -27.37
N ALA A 194 29.13 17.39 -28.03
CA ALA A 194 27.93 16.71 -27.54
C ALA A 194 28.16 16.00 -26.19
N THR A 195 29.40 15.59 -25.89
CA THR A 195 29.76 15.06 -24.56
C THR A 195 29.46 16.06 -23.44
N PHE A 196 29.65 17.37 -23.68
CA PHE A 196 29.32 18.39 -22.68
C PHE A 196 27.81 18.55 -22.51
N VAL A 197 27.04 18.39 -23.58
CA VAL A 197 25.58 18.37 -23.51
C VAL A 197 25.09 17.17 -22.70
N THR A 198 25.65 15.98 -22.93
CA THR A 198 25.31 14.78 -22.12
C THR A 198 25.74 14.88 -20.67
N HIS A 199 26.90 15.50 -20.39
CA HIS A 199 27.34 15.71 -19.01
C HIS A 199 26.48 16.75 -18.29
N LEU A 200 26.12 17.85 -18.97
CA LEU A 200 25.21 18.85 -18.42
C LEU A 200 23.83 18.22 -18.15
N ALA A 201 23.31 17.41 -19.06
CA ALA A 201 22.09 16.65 -18.87
C ALA A 201 22.14 15.81 -17.58
N LEU A 202 23.20 15.02 -17.40
CA LEU A 202 23.37 14.19 -16.21
C LEU A 202 23.50 15.01 -14.93
N LEU A 203 24.23 16.14 -14.96
CA LEU A 203 24.33 17.05 -13.82
C LEU A 203 22.99 17.73 -13.50
N LEU A 204 22.18 18.08 -14.50
CA LEU A 204 20.84 18.63 -14.29
C LEU A 204 19.89 17.59 -13.69
N LEU A 205 19.95 16.33 -14.13
CA LEU A 205 19.15 15.26 -13.54
C LEU A 205 19.50 15.06 -12.06
N LEU A 206 20.79 14.94 -11.74
CA LEU A 206 21.25 14.80 -10.34
C LEU A 206 20.92 16.05 -9.50
N GLY A 207 21.15 17.24 -10.06
CA GLY A 207 20.83 18.51 -9.39
C GLY A 207 19.32 18.68 -9.15
N ALA A 208 18.47 18.31 -10.11
CA ALA A 208 17.02 18.36 -9.98
C ALA A 208 16.53 17.45 -8.84
N THR A 209 17.06 16.23 -8.73
CA THR A 209 16.72 15.34 -7.61
C THR A 209 17.16 15.92 -6.26
N LEU A 210 18.30 16.59 -6.21
CA LEU A 210 18.79 17.25 -5.00
C LEU A 210 17.91 18.42 -4.59
N VAL A 211 17.51 19.25 -5.56
CA VAL A 211 16.57 20.36 -5.35
C VAL A 211 15.22 19.85 -4.86
N THR A 212 14.70 18.78 -5.46
CA THR A 212 13.45 18.14 -5.03
C THR A 212 13.55 17.59 -3.62
N LYS A 213 14.69 17.00 -3.25
CA LYS A 213 14.90 16.48 -1.89
C LYS A 213 14.88 17.57 -0.82
N PHE A 214 15.48 18.74 -1.09
CA PHE A 214 15.62 19.80 -0.08
C PHE A 214 14.51 20.85 -0.10
N ALA A 215 13.82 21.02 -1.23
CA ALA A 215 12.81 22.06 -1.41
C ALA A 215 11.48 21.52 -1.95
N GLY A 216 11.39 20.23 -2.23
CA GLY A 216 10.15 19.57 -2.59
C GLY A 216 9.34 19.20 -1.37
N GLU A 217 8.03 19.11 -1.56
CA GLU A 217 7.07 18.76 -0.53
C GLU A 217 6.12 17.72 -1.12
N GLU A 218 5.75 16.71 -0.34
CA GLU A 218 4.84 15.65 -0.74
C GLU A 218 3.94 15.28 0.43
N TYR A 219 2.63 15.32 0.20
CA TYR A 219 1.59 15.01 1.17
C TYR A 219 0.69 13.95 0.58
N GLN A 220 0.49 12.85 1.30
CA GLN A 220 -0.44 11.80 0.90
C GLN A 220 -1.45 11.61 2.03
N PHE A 221 -2.73 11.73 1.70
CA PHE A 221 -3.80 11.69 2.70
C PHE A 221 -5.11 11.21 2.06
N TRP A 222 -6.01 10.73 2.91
CA TRP A 222 -7.37 10.34 2.55
C TRP A 222 -8.36 11.41 3.00
N VAL A 223 -9.29 11.78 2.13
CA VAL A 223 -10.36 12.74 2.43
C VAL A 223 -11.68 12.18 1.95
N ALA A 224 -12.71 12.27 2.79
CA ALA A 224 -14.06 11.91 2.37
C ALA A 224 -14.63 12.97 1.42
N GLU A 225 -15.56 12.57 0.57
CA GLU A 225 -16.41 13.50 -0.18
C GLU A 225 -17.07 14.52 0.78
N GLY A 226 -17.03 15.79 0.40
CA GLY A 226 -17.56 16.91 1.18
C GLY A 226 -16.62 17.42 2.27
N GLU A 227 -15.53 16.71 2.56
CA GLU A 227 -14.52 17.11 3.55
C GLU A 227 -13.35 17.87 2.92
N SER A 228 -12.44 18.31 3.77
CA SER A 228 -11.23 19.01 3.35
C SER A 228 -10.04 18.64 4.21
N HIS A 229 -8.84 18.76 3.64
CA HIS A 229 -7.58 18.50 4.29
C HIS A 229 -6.68 19.73 4.23
N ILE A 230 -6.08 20.08 5.36
CA ILE A 230 -5.12 21.18 5.48
C ILE A 230 -3.69 20.63 5.33
N LEU A 231 -2.83 21.23 4.51
CA LEU A 231 -1.51 20.64 4.20
C LEU A 231 -0.47 20.81 5.31
N PHE A 232 -0.49 21.96 6.01
CA PHE A 232 0.43 22.25 7.10
C PHE A 232 -0.26 22.17 8.46
N PRO A 233 0.45 21.76 9.52
CA PRO A 233 -0.09 21.79 10.87
C PRO A 233 -0.37 23.23 11.33
N PRO A 234 -1.35 23.44 12.25
CA PRO A 234 -1.60 24.75 12.83
C PRO A 234 -0.33 25.35 13.45
N GLY A 235 -0.01 26.61 13.13
CA GLY A 235 1.17 27.31 13.65
C GLY A 235 2.36 27.40 12.69
N ASP A 236 2.28 26.82 11.49
CA ASP A 236 3.23 27.09 10.41
C ASP A 236 3.11 28.54 9.90
N ASP A 237 4.24 29.20 9.64
CA ASP A 237 4.27 30.59 9.17
C ASP A 237 3.81 30.75 7.70
N ARG A 238 3.70 29.65 6.95
CA ARG A 238 3.24 29.65 5.55
C ARG A 238 1.74 29.89 5.45
N ALA A 239 1.31 30.44 4.31
CA ALA A 239 -0.11 30.56 4.02
C ALA A 239 -0.75 29.17 3.92
N GLN A 240 -1.78 28.89 4.73
CA GLN A 240 -2.38 27.58 4.79
C GLN A 240 -2.98 27.19 3.44
N VAL A 241 -2.61 26.01 2.94
CA VAL A 241 -3.25 25.40 1.78
C VAL A 241 -4.23 24.34 2.26
N GLN A 242 -5.45 24.39 1.72
CA GLN A 242 -6.53 23.46 2.00
C GLN A 242 -7.00 22.82 0.68
N VAL A 243 -7.11 21.50 0.66
CA VAL A 243 -7.67 20.73 -0.44
C VAL A 243 -9.05 20.25 -0.01
N ILE A 244 -10.09 20.70 -0.70
CA ILE A 244 -11.49 20.40 -0.44
C ILE A 244 -11.93 19.40 -1.51
N VAL A 245 -12.54 18.30 -1.10
CA VAL A 245 -13.10 17.29 -2.00
C VAL A 245 -14.58 17.55 -2.11
N ASP A 246 -15.03 18.01 -3.27
CA ASP A 246 -16.44 18.28 -3.50
C ASP A 246 -17.20 16.99 -3.83
N ASP A 247 -16.57 16.08 -4.57
CA ASP A 247 -17.15 14.83 -5.04
C ASP A 247 -16.03 13.81 -5.35
N ALA A 248 -16.30 12.53 -5.13
CA ALA A 248 -15.42 11.42 -5.50
C ALA A 248 -16.27 10.43 -6.31
N VAL A 249 -15.74 9.98 -7.44
CA VAL A 249 -16.45 9.07 -8.34
C VAL A 249 -15.55 7.90 -8.69
N ALA A 250 -16.01 6.72 -8.32
CA ALA A 250 -15.45 5.45 -8.79
C ALA A 250 -16.44 4.69 -9.68
N ARG A 251 -15.89 3.98 -10.68
CA ARG A 251 -16.63 3.00 -11.46
C ARG A 251 -15.83 1.71 -11.52
N PHE A 252 -16.49 0.61 -11.21
CA PHE A 252 -15.93 -0.73 -11.27
C PHE A 252 -16.71 -1.58 -12.29
N ALA A 253 -16.03 -2.53 -12.91
CA ALA A 253 -16.67 -3.59 -13.68
C ALA A 253 -17.23 -4.67 -12.74
N ASP A 254 -18.10 -5.54 -13.26
CA ASP A 254 -18.75 -6.62 -12.48
C ASP A 254 -17.74 -7.60 -11.83
N ASN A 255 -16.48 -7.62 -12.28
CA ASN A 255 -15.41 -8.41 -11.70
C ASN A 255 -14.59 -7.65 -10.63
N GLY A 256 -15.06 -6.49 -10.18
CA GLY A 256 -14.36 -5.60 -9.23
C GLY A 256 -13.19 -4.81 -9.85
N GLN A 257 -12.93 -4.94 -11.15
CA GLN A 257 -11.87 -4.18 -11.80
C GLN A 257 -12.26 -2.70 -11.90
N ALA A 258 -11.41 -1.81 -11.40
CA ALA A 258 -11.57 -0.38 -11.57
C ALA A 258 -11.58 0.03 -13.06
N LEU A 259 -12.63 0.74 -13.47
CA LEU A 259 -12.81 1.32 -14.80
C LEU A 259 -12.48 2.82 -14.81
N ASP A 260 -12.83 3.54 -13.75
CA ASP A 260 -12.64 4.98 -13.65
C ASP A 260 -12.54 5.41 -12.19
N PHE A 261 -11.61 6.33 -11.91
CA PHE A 261 -11.44 6.97 -10.62
C PHE A 261 -11.12 8.44 -10.83
N ARG A 262 -11.98 9.30 -10.29
CA ARG A 262 -11.81 10.74 -10.35
C ARG A 262 -12.36 11.42 -9.12
N SER A 263 -11.75 12.53 -8.75
CA SER A 263 -12.23 13.39 -7.68
C SER A 263 -12.37 14.81 -8.20
N PHE A 264 -13.39 15.51 -7.73
CA PHE A 264 -13.55 16.95 -7.97
C PHE A 264 -13.04 17.68 -6.73
N VAL A 265 -11.98 18.47 -6.91
CA VAL A 265 -11.33 19.15 -5.79
C VAL A 265 -11.28 20.64 -6.01
N ARG A 266 -11.37 21.39 -4.91
CA ARG A 266 -11.02 22.82 -4.85
C ARG A 266 -9.84 23.01 -3.93
N VAL A 267 -8.97 23.95 -4.27
CA VAL A 267 -7.78 24.28 -3.51
C VAL A 267 -7.88 25.73 -3.06
N ALA A 268 -7.79 25.95 -1.76
CA ALA A 268 -7.77 27.28 -1.15
C ALA A 268 -6.40 27.56 -0.50
N GLU A 269 -5.91 28.79 -0.63
CA GLU A 269 -4.69 29.28 0.02
C GLU A 269 -5.04 30.51 0.87
N GLY A 270 -4.76 30.47 2.17
CA GLY A 270 -5.12 31.54 3.11
C GLY A 270 -6.64 31.80 3.17
N GLY A 271 -7.45 30.75 3.02
CA GLY A 271 -8.92 30.83 3.01
C GLY A 271 -9.54 31.34 1.70
N ARG A 272 -8.73 31.65 0.68
CA ARG A 272 -9.24 32.06 -0.64
C ARG A 272 -9.04 30.94 -1.65
N GLU A 273 -10.08 30.60 -2.40
CA GLU A 273 -9.97 29.65 -3.50
C GLU A 273 -8.97 30.16 -4.56
N VAL A 274 -8.01 29.31 -4.91
CA VAL A 274 -6.93 29.59 -5.87
C VAL A 274 -6.95 28.69 -7.09
N GLY A 275 -7.76 27.63 -7.07
CA GLY A 275 -7.97 26.73 -8.20
C GLY A 275 -8.75 25.49 -7.80
N GLY A 276 -8.97 24.60 -8.76
CA GLY A 276 -9.73 23.37 -8.56
C GLY A 276 -10.08 22.73 -9.90
N GLY A 277 -10.64 21.53 -9.85
CA GLY A 277 -11.11 20.80 -11.01
C GLY A 277 -11.17 19.30 -10.79
N GLU A 278 -11.39 18.58 -11.89
CA GLU A 278 -11.33 17.12 -11.94
C GLU A 278 -9.86 16.65 -11.84
N VAL A 279 -9.61 15.76 -10.88
CA VAL A 279 -8.33 15.08 -10.67
C VAL A 279 -8.50 13.62 -11.03
N THR A 280 -7.58 13.10 -11.84
CA THR A 280 -7.50 11.68 -12.20
C THR A 280 -6.06 11.18 -11.97
N VAL A 281 -5.83 9.88 -12.09
CA VAL A 281 -4.50 9.26 -11.84
C VAL A 281 -3.40 9.93 -12.70
N ASN A 282 -3.71 10.25 -13.96
CA ASN A 282 -2.77 10.86 -14.91
C ASN A 282 -3.07 12.34 -15.23
N GLY A 283 -4.14 12.90 -14.67
CA GLY A 283 -4.57 14.28 -14.89
C GLY A 283 -4.60 15.06 -13.58
N PRO A 284 -3.48 15.66 -13.15
CA PRO A 284 -3.44 16.42 -11.91
C PRO A 284 -4.05 17.81 -12.05
N VAL A 285 -4.57 18.33 -10.93
CA VAL A 285 -4.91 19.75 -10.79
C VAL A 285 -3.68 20.51 -10.27
N HIS A 286 -3.40 21.66 -10.87
CA HIS A 286 -2.32 22.56 -10.47
C HIS A 286 -2.89 23.80 -9.77
N ALA A 287 -2.60 23.96 -8.48
CA ALA A 287 -3.08 25.09 -7.68
C ALA A 287 -2.16 25.36 -6.48
N ALA A 288 -2.06 26.61 -6.02
CA ALA A 288 -1.19 27.04 -4.91
C ALA A 288 0.31 26.63 -5.06
N GLY A 289 0.78 26.36 -6.29
CA GLY A 289 2.14 25.83 -6.53
C GLY A 289 2.29 24.32 -6.31
N TYR A 290 1.20 23.62 -5.99
CA TYR A 290 1.14 22.16 -5.84
C TYR A 290 0.48 21.50 -7.04
N ARG A 291 0.74 20.20 -7.20
CA ARG A 291 0.01 19.28 -8.06
C ARG A 291 -0.75 18.30 -7.20
N VAL A 292 -2.07 18.23 -7.39
CA VAL A 292 -2.95 17.27 -6.72
C VAL A 292 -3.21 16.13 -7.67
N HIS A 293 -2.83 14.91 -7.28
CA HIS A 293 -2.99 13.68 -8.05
C HIS A 293 -3.96 12.74 -7.33
N GLN A 294 -4.77 12.00 -8.11
CA GLN A 294 -5.51 10.86 -7.61
C GLN A 294 -4.52 9.73 -7.34
N ALA A 295 -4.48 9.22 -6.11
CA ALA A 295 -3.57 8.15 -5.71
C ALA A 295 -4.33 6.85 -5.41
N ALA A 296 -5.46 6.94 -4.71
CA ALA A 296 -6.23 5.78 -4.28
C ALA A 296 -7.72 6.14 -4.10
N TYR A 297 -8.58 5.16 -3.94
CA TYR A 297 -10.01 5.35 -3.71
C TYR A 297 -10.51 4.28 -2.73
N TRP A 298 -11.48 4.64 -1.90
CA TRP A 298 -12.09 3.76 -0.92
C TRP A 298 -13.56 4.10 -0.77
N GLU A 299 -14.44 3.10 -0.81
CA GLU A 299 -15.90 3.28 -0.90
C GLU A 299 -16.65 3.04 0.41
N HIS A 300 -15.98 2.49 1.41
CA HIS A 300 -16.59 2.09 2.67
C HIS A 300 -16.41 3.17 3.74
N GLY A 301 -16.95 4.35 3.50
CA GLY A 301 -17.01 5.41 4.50
C GLY A 301 -18.41 5.59 5.08
N ALA A 302 -18.52 6.02 6.33
CA ALA A 302 -19.81 6.22 6.99
C ALA A 302 -19.83 7.53 7.79
N GLU A 303 -20.77 8.43 7.48
CA GLU A 303 -20.89 9.71 8.17
C GLU A 303 -21.76 9.60 9.43
N LEU A 304 -21.17 9.85 10.59
CA LEU A 304 -21.86 9.92 11.87
C LEU A 304 -22.12 11.37 12.25
N ARG A 305 -23.37 11.69 12.58
CA ARG A 305 -23.74 12.97 13.17
C ARG A 305 -24.33 12.78 14.56
N VAL A 306 -23.89 13.58 15.51
CA VAL A 306 -24.43 13.58 16.87
C VAL A 306 -24.86 14.98 17.26
N PHE A 307 -26.07 15.06 17.82
CA PHE A 307 -26.70 16.29 18.23
C PHE A 307 -27.05 16.24 19.72
N ASP A 308 -27.00 17.38 20.38
CA ASP A 308 -27.65 17.53 21.68
C ASP A 308 -29.18 17.38 21.49
N HIS A 309 -29.81 16.45 22.19
CA HIS A 309 -31.23 16.17 21.99
C HIS A 309 -32.12 17.35 22.41
N SER A 310 -31.71 18.10 23.44
CA SER A 310 -32.53 19.16 24.04
C SER A 310 -32.55 20.45 23.23
N SER A 311 -31.41 20.82 22.64
CA SER A 311 -31.20 22.06 21.89
C SER A 311 -31.20 21.85 20.37
N GLY A 312 -30.98 20.62 19.91
CA GLY A 312 -30.79 20.29 18.50
C GLY A 312 -29.44 20.73 17.93
N GLN A 313 -28.51 21.21 18.76
CA GLN A 313 -27.18 21.63 18.33
C GLN A 313 -26.38 20.44 17.80
N LEU A 314 -25.76 20.58 16.62
CA LEU A 314 -24.80 19.59 16.11
C LEU A 314 -23.52 19.65 16.96
N LEU A 315 -23.18 18.53 17.60
CA LEU A 315 -22.01 18.38 18.45
C LEU A 315 -20.87 17.69 17.72
N TYR A 316 -21.18 16.74 16.83
CA TYR A 316 -20.20 15.93 16.11
C TYR A 316 -20.69 15.63 14.69
N ALA A 317 -19.80 15.73 13.71
CA ALA A 317 -20.05 15.35 12.32
C ALA A 317 -18.73 14.99 11.65
N GLU A 318 -18.47 13.69 11.50
CA GLU A 318 -17.26 13.19 10.84
C GLU A 318 -17.58 11.95 10.01
N THR A 319 -16.75 11.72 8.99
CA THR A 319 -16.79 10.52 8.17
C THR A 319 -15.76 9.51 8.66
N HIS A 320 -16.22 8.32 9.02
CA HIS A 320 -15.39 7.20 9.48
C HIS A 320 -14.93 6.33 8.32
N PHE A 321 -13.70 5.82 8.40
CA PHE A 321 -13.07 5.00 7.36
C PHE A 321 -13.17 3.53 7.78
N LEU A 322 -14.01 2.74 7.11
CA LEU A 322 -14.20 1.34 7.48
C LEU A 322 -13.15 0.49 6.77
N ASP A 323 -12.23 -0.13 7.51
CA ASP A 323 -11.05 -0.84 6.95
C ASP A 323 -10.98 -2.33 7.29
N GLN A 324 -11.69 -2.80 8.32
CA GLN A 324 -11.74 -4.22 8.69
C GLN A 324 -13.04 -4.85 8.24
N GLN A 325 -12.97 -6.11 7.79
CA GLN A 325 -14.14 -6.90 7.41
C GLN A 325 -14.32 -8.04 8.42
N ILE A 326 -15.48 -8.10 9.08
CA ILE A 326 -15.91 -9.26 9.87
C ILE A 326 -17.01 -10.02 9.14
N VAL A 327 -17.10 -11.31 9.40
CA VAL A 327 -18.19 -12.17 8.91
C VAL A 327 -19.22 -12.28 10.04
N GLY A 328 -20.45 -11.81 9.79
CA GLY A 328 -21.56 -11.85 10.75
C GLY A 328 -22.70 -12.75 10.25
N PRO A 329 -23.47 -13.39 11.16
CA PRO A 329 -24.62 -14.19 10.78
C PRO A 329 -25.78 -13.31 10.30
N ARG A 330 -26.36 -13.66 9.14
CA ARG A 330 -27.59 -13.06 8.63
C ARG A 330 -28.79 -13.92 9.01
N VAL A 331 -29.77 -13.34 9.70
CA VAL A 331 -30.89 -14.10 10.24
C VAL A 331 -32.20 -13.36 10.03
N ARG A 332 -33.24 -14.08 9.57
CA ARG A 332 -34.62 -13.59 9.56
C ARG A 332 -35.33 -14.03 10.83
N VAL A 333 -35.86 -13.06 11.57
CA VAL A 333 -36.62 -13.22 12.79
C VAL A 333 -38.06 -12.81 12.50
N GLU A 334 -39.00 -13.75 12.58
CA GLU A 334 -40.42 -13.49 12.39
C GLU A 334 -41.18 -13.79 13.68
N ARG A 335 -42.17 -12.97 14.03
CA ARG A 335 -43.04 -13.19 15.19
C ARG A 335 -44.49 -13.22 14.73
N ASN A 336 -45.19 -14.32 15.01
CA ASN A 336 -46.58 -14.53 14.60
C ASN A 336 -46.82 -14.29 13.09
N GLY A 337 -45.85 -14.64 12.23
CA GLY A 337 -45.94 -14.50 10.77
C GLY A 337 -45.63 -13.09 10.22
N ALA A 338 -45.21 -12.14 11.06
CA ALA A 338 -44.67 -10.85 10.62
C ALA A 338 -43.15 -10.83 10.82
N VAL A 339 -42.39 -10.38 9.81
CA VAL A 339 -40.94 -10.15 9.93
C VAL A 339 -40.71 -9.04 10.95
N VAL A 340 -39.93 -9.36 11.98
CA VAL A 340 -39.54 -8.44 13.06
C VAL A 340 -38.16 -7.85 12.78
N SER A 341 -37.23 -8.65 12.26
CA SER A 341 -35.90 -8.23 11.83
C SER A 341 -35.39 -9.22 10.78
N GLU A 342 -34.67 -8.73 9.77
CA GLU A 342 -34.01 -9.55 8.74
C GLU A 342 -32.68 -8.90 8.38
N GLU A 343 -31.68 -9.12 9.23
CA GLU A 343 -30.47 -8.29 9.25
C GLU A 343 -29.24 -9.12 9.60
N VAL A 344 -28.06 -8.55 9.30
CA VAL A 344 -26.78 -9.08 9.76
C VAL A 344 -26.58 -8.68 11.21
N ILE A 345 -26.34 -9.68 12.05
CA ILE A 345 -26.16 -9.49 13.47
C ILE A 345 -24.66 -9.33 13.74
N SER A 346 -24.21 -8.18 14.23
CA SER A 346 -22.82 -8.02 14.66
C SER A 346 -22.57 -8.83 15.91
N LEU A 347 -21.64 -9.78 15.81
CA LEU A 347 -21.06 -10.48 16.94
C LEU A 347 -20.17 -9.49 17.71
N GLN A 348 -20.23 -9.51 19.05
CA GLN A 348 -19.23 -8.77 19.84
C GLN A 348 -17.85 -9.34 19.56
N HIS A 349 -16.85 -8.47 19.42
CA HIS A 349 -15.47 -8.90 19.60
C HIS A 349 -15.14 -8.71 21.09
N GLN A 350 -14.78 -9.80 21.77
CA GLN A 350 -14.05 -9.66 23.02
C GLN A 350 -12.73 -8.97 22.68
N VAL A 351 -12.48 -7.81 23.28
CA VAL A 351 -11.14 -7.24 23.36
C VAL A 351 -10.33 -8.28 24.12
N ALA A 352 -9.47 -9.02 23.41
CA ALA A 352 -8.45 -9.79 24.07
C ALA A 352 -7.53 -8.78 24.76
N ASP A 353 -7.56 -8.74 26.09
CA ASP A 353 -6.64 -7.91 26.89
C ASP A 353 -5.16 -8.32 26.67
N GLU A 354 -4.89 -9.40 25.92
CA GLU A 354 -3.55 -9.86 25.56
C GLU A 354 -3.46 -10.15 24.07
N ALA A 355 -2.46 -9.56 23.41
CA ALA A 355 -2.08 -9.92 22.05
C ALA A 355 -1.78 -11.43 21.98
N PRO A 356 -2.30 -12.15 20.96
CA PRO A 356 -2.15 -13.60 20.90
C PRO A 356 -0.68 -13.99 20.74
N GLY A 357 -0.18 -14.84 21.62
CA GLY A 357 1.09 -15.55 21.42
C GLY A 357 1.01 -16.50 20.24
N GLU A 358 2.15 -16.80 19.63
CA GLU A 358 2.31 -17.58 18.37
C GLU A 358 1.67 -19.00 18.36
N ASP A 359 1.14 -19.50 19.48
CA ASP A 359 0.55 -20.85 19.62
C ASP A 359 -0.98 -20.85 19.83
N ALA A 360 -1.68 -19.74 19.60
CA ALA A 360 -3.14 -19.69 19.75
C ALA A 360 -3.89 -20.31 18.54
N GLU A 361 -3.88 -21.65 18.42
CA GLU A 361 -4.73 -22.40 17.47
C GLU A 361 -6.24 -22.30 17.79
N ASP A 362 -6.64 -21.62 18.86
CA ASP A 362 -8.02 -21.58 19.38
C ASP A 362 -8.53 -20.13 19.56
N VAL A 363 -8.39 -19.29 18.53
CA VAL A 363 -9.12 -18.00 18.48
C VAL A 363 -10.60 -18.29 18.26
N ARG A 364 -11.31 -18.62 19.34
CA ARG A 364 -12.78 -18.70 19.32
C ARG A 364 -13.32 -17.27 19.29
N VAL A 365 -13.99 -16.92 18.20
CA VAL A 365 -14.69 -15.64 18.04
C VAL A 365 -15.76 -15.54 19.13
N SER A 366 -15.49 -14.76 20.18
CA SER A 366 -16.38 -14.66 21.34
C SER A 366 -17.45 -13.58 21.15
N GLY A 367 -18.55 -13.87 20.44
CA GLY A 367 -19.68 -12.96 20.34
C GLY A 367 -21.04 -13.65 20.21
N TYR A 368 -22.06 -13.12 20.88
CA TYR A 368 -23.45 -13.56 20.74
C TYR A 368 -24.36 -12.33 20.66
N THR A 369 -25.55 -12.47 20.07
CA THR A 369 -26.62 -11.48 20.20
C THR A 369 -27.76 -12.01 21.04
N LEU A 370 -28.51 -11.11 21.68
CA LEU A 370 -29.72 -11.44 22.43
C LEU A 370 -30.94 -10.84 21.74
N ILE A 371 -31.88 -11.69 21.34
CA ILE A 371 -33.16 -11.31 20.78
C ILE A 371 -34.24 -11.46 21.86
N PRO A 372 -34.85 -10.39 22.38
CA PRO A 372 -35.86 -10.50 23.44
C PRO A 372 -37.10 -11.25 22.94
N LEU A 373 -37.51 -12.30 23.66
CA LEU A 373 -38.73 -13.06 23.38
C LEU A 373 -39.93 -12.46 24.13
N ASP A 374 -39.73 -12.15 25.41
CA ASP A 374 -40.68 -11.50 26.31
C ASP A 374 -39.96 -10.80 27.48
N ALA A 375 -40.70 -10.32 28.47
CA ALA A 375 -40.14 -9.59 29.62
C ALA A 375 -39.21 -10.42 30.52
N ALA A 376 -39.17 -11.75 30.36
CA ALA A 376 -38.40 -12.66 31.19
C ALA A 376 -37.43 -13.55 30.40
N ARG A 377 -37.50 -13.58 29.06
CA ARG A 377 -36.73 -14.49 28.21
C ARG A 377 -36.13 -13.81 26.98
N SER A 378 -34.90 -14.18 26.65
CA SER A 378 -34.16 -13.77 25.45
C SER A 378 -33.62 -14.98 24.70
N LEU A 379 -33.51 -14.89 23.38
CA LEU A 379 -32.88 -15.88 22.52
C LEU A 379 -31.44 -15.42 22.23
N ALA A 380 -30.46 -16.17 22.74
CA ALA A 380 -29.05 -16.01 22.40
C ALA A 380 -28.74 -16.69 21.06
N VAL A 381 -27.98 -16.01 20.21
CA VAL A 381 -27.58 -16.47 18.87
C VAL A 381 -26.09 -16.22 18.67
N THR A 382 -25.37 -17.21 18.12
CA THR A 382 -23.93 -17.10 17.87
C THR A 382 -23.48 -17.92 16.65
N MET A 383 -22.29 -17.58 16.13
CA MET A 383 -21.62 -18.28 15.04
C MET A 383 -20.30 -18.85 15.57
N VAL A 384 -20.10 -20.15 15.44
CA VAL A 384 -18.91 -20.86 15.95
C VAL A 384 -18.05 -21.31 14.76
N PRO A 385 -16.73 -21.03 14.77
CA PRO A 385 -15.83 -21.55 13.74
C PRO A 385 -15.70 -23.08 13.84
N ALA A 386 -15.82 -23.78 12.71
CA ALA A 386 -15.58 -25.21 12.55
C ALA A 386 -14.43 -25.45 11.55
N GLN A 387 -13.90 -26.68 11.45
CA GLN A 387 -12.67 -26.99 10.71
C GLN A 387 -12.64 -26.52 9.24
N GLU A 388 -13.79 -26.50 8.55
CA GLU A 388 -13.91 -26.06 7.15
C GLU A 388 -15.12 -25.13 6.90
N SER A 389 -15.83 -24.69 7.94
CA SER A 389 -17.07 -23.90 7.82
C SER A 389 -17.38 -23.11 9.09
N TYR A 390 -18.48 -22.35 9.07
CA TYR A 390 -19.06 -21.75 10.27
C TYR A 390 -20.35 -22.49 10.64
N GLU A 391 -20.62 -22.65 11.93
CA GLU A 391 -21.86 -23.23 12.43
C GLU A 391 -22.69 -22.19 13.17
N PHE A 392 -24.00 -22.18 12.92
CA PHE A 392 -24.92 -21.28 13.59
C PHE A 392 -25.64 -21.98 14.74
N TRP A 393 -25.55 -21.39 15.93
CA TRP A 393 -26.12 -21.95 17.15
C TRP A 393 -27.03 -20.95 17.87
N TYR A 394 -28.11 -21.44 18.48
CA TYR A 394 -29.05 -20.62 19.24
C TYR A 394 -29.45 -21.26 20.57
N ARG A 395 -29.88 -20.43 21.54
CA ARG A 395 -30.47 -20.89 22.81
C ARG A 395 -31.40 -19.87 23.47
N VAL A 396 -32.50 -20.31 24.07
CA VAL A 396 -33.36 -19.48 24.92
C VAL A 396 -32.80 -19.41 26.34
N ILE A 397 -32.59 -18.20 26.84
CA ILE A 397 -32.07 -17.91 28.18
C ILE A 397 -33.01 -16.95 28.94
N PRO A 398 -33.01 -16.95 30.29
CA PRO A 398 -33.65 -15.88 31.06
C PRO A 398 -33.04 -14.52 30.70
N THR A 399 -33.86 -13.48 30.54
CA THR A 399 -33.37 -12.13 30.23
C THR A 399 -32.60 -11.56 31.42
N PRO A 400 -31.28 -11.33 31.33
CA PRO A 400 -30.56 -10.62 32.38
C PRO A 400 -30.90 -9.13 32.28
N ALA A 401 -31.11 -8.46 33.42
CA ALA A 401 -31.26 -7.00 33.45
C ALA A 401 -29.95 -6.26 33.05
N THR A 402 -28.82 -6.98 32.99
CA THR A 402 -27.49 -6.50 32.61
C THR A 402 -26.75 -7.62 31.87
N ALA A 403 -26.86 -7.69 30.55
CA ALA A 403 -26.29 -8.75 29.71
C ALA A 403 -24.82 -8.47 29.31
N SER A 404 -24.02 -7.92 30.23
CA SER A 404 -22.60 -7.66 30.04
C SER A 404 -21.82 -8.82 30.67
N GLY A 405 -21.04 -9.59 29.89
CA GLY A 405 -20.05 -10.53 30.43
C GLY A 405 -20.40 -12.03 30.46
N LEU A 406 -21.47 -12.49 29.83
CA LEU A 406 -21.74 -13.94 29.70
C LEU A 406 -20.76 -14.60 28.72
N THR A 407 -20.13 -15.69 29.14
CA THR A 407 -19.25 -16.55 28.32
C THR A 407 -20.04 -17.61 27.55
N PHE A 408 -19.46 -18.20 26.50
CA PHE A 408 -20.08 -19.30 25.73
C PHE A 408 -20.44 -20.51 26.59
N ALA A 409 -19.63 -20.79 27.61
CA ALA A 409 -19.88 -21.84 28.58
C ALA A 409 -21.10 -21.53 29.45
N GLU A 410 -21.22 -20.28 29.93
CA GLU A 410 -22.38 -19.82 30.72
C GLU A 410 -23.66 -19.75 29.89
N LEU A 411 -23.54 -19.47 28.59
CA LEU A 411 -24.64 -19.54 27.64
C LEU A 411 -24.98 -20.99 27.26
N GLY A 412 -24.10 -21.97 27.51
CA GLY A 412 -24.26 -23.38 27.12
C GLY A 412 -24.54 -23.57 25.62
N VAL A 413 -24.06 -22.66 24.77
CA VAL A 413 -24.25 -22.71 23.32
C VAL A 413 -23.09 -23.50 22.71
N GLY A 414 -23.39 -24.49 21.85
CA GLY A 414 -22.40 -25.42 21.30
C GLY A 414 -22.14 -26.68 22.15
N GLN A 415 -22.92 -26.92 23.21
CA GLN A 415 -22.91 -28.19 23.94
C GLN A 415 -23.96 -29.15 23.37
N ASP A 416 -23.52 -30.31 22.90
CA ASP A 416 -24.39 -31.40 22.42
C ASP A 416 -25.09 -32.18 23.55
N GLN A 417 -24.66 -31.96 24.81
CA GLN A 417 -25.25 -32.64 25.97
C GLN A 417 -26.28 -31.75 26.67
N PRO A 418 -27.39 -32.31 27.18
CA PRO A 418 -28.31 -31.57 28.01
C PRO A 418 -27.57 -31.10 29.27
N LEU A 419 -27.76 -29.83 29.64
CA LEU A 419 -27.38 -29.38 30.98
C LEU A 419 -28.13 -30.23 32.01
N GLY A 420 -27.54 -30.38 33.18
CA GLY A 420 -27.93 -31.43 34.14
C GLY A 420 -29.35 -31.31 34.71
N PRO A 421 -29.65 -32.00 35.80
CA PRO A 421 -31.03 -32.15 36.27
C PRO A 421 -31.65 -30.83 36.74
N ARG A 422 -32.95 -30.64 36.45
CA ARG A 422 -33.74 -29.51 36.95
C ARG A 422 -34.31 -29.82 38.34
N LEU A 423 -34.10 -28.91 39.28
CA LEU A 423 -34.50 -29.05 40.68
C LEU A 423 -35.35 -27.89 41.14
N ILE A 424 -36.30 -28.20 42.02
CA ILE A 424 -37.08 -27.21 42.76
C ILE A 424 -36.88 -27.44 44.25
N LEU A 425 -36.50 -26.39 44.97
CA LEU A 425 -36.36 -26.32 46.41
C LEU A 425 -37.31 -25.26 46.97
N ALA A 426 -38.09 -25.62 47.99
CA ALA A 426 -39.05 -24.72 48.62
C ALA A 426 -39.11 -24.94 50.13
N ILE A 427 -39.38 -23.89 50.91
CA ILE A 427 -39.74 -24.01 52.35
C ILE A 427 -41.23 -23.72 52.49
N GLY A 428 -42.01 -24.71 52.91
CA GLY A 428 -43.47 -24.59 52.94
C GLY A 428 -44.04 -24.23 51.56
N SER A 429 -44.61 -23.03 51.41
CA SER A 429 -45.12 -22.51 50.13
C SER A 429 -44.20 -21.50 49.44
N GLU A 430 -43.03 -21.23 50.00
CA GLU A 430 -42.08 -20.24 49.49
C GLU A 430 -40.99 -20.93 48.65
N LEU A 431 -40.86 -20.50 47.39
CA LEU A 431 -39.86 -21.04 46.46
C LEU A 431 -38.48 -20.45 46.81
N LEU A 432 -37.53 -21.33 47.13
CA LEU A 432 -36.15 -20.92 47.41
C LEU A 432 -35.27 -20.97 46.16
N PHE A 433 -35.45 -22.00 45.32
CA PHE A 433 -34.65 -22.18 44.12
C PHE A 433 -35.40 -23.03 43.10
N GLU A 434 -35.31 -22.64 41.83
CA GLU A 434 -35.77 -23.39 40.67
C GLU A 434 -34.73 -23.20 39.55
N GLY A 435 -34.06 -24.28 39.13
CA GLY A 435 -32.99 -24.16 38.15
C GLY A 435 -32.35 -25.49 37.74
N VAL A 436 -31.43 -25.40 36.78
CA VAL A 436 -30.69 -26.51 36.18
C VAL A 436 -29.28 -26.58 36.78
N VAL A 437 -28.85 -27.76 37.25
CA VAL A 437 -27.55 -27.94 37.90
C VAL A 437 -26.56 -28.63 36.96
N SER A 438 -25.41 -28.00 36.69
CA SER A 438 -24.33 -28.58 35.85
C SER A 438 -23.49 -29.61 36.62
N LEU A 439 -23.05 -30.67 35.95
CA LEU A 439 -22.26 -31.76 36.54
C LEU A 439 -20.74 -31.46 36.64
N GLU A 440 -20.23 -30.44 35.95
CA GLU A 440 -18.79 -30.12 35.90
C GLU A 440 -18.33 -29.01 36.85
N GLN A 441 -19.23 -28.32 37.56
CA GLN A 441 -18.79 -27.41 38.63
C GLN A 441 -18.30 -28.23 39.81
N SER A 442 -16.98 -28.27 39.97
CA SER A 442 -16.27 -28.91 41.07
C SER A 442 -16.56 -28.36 42.47
N GLU A 443 -17.56 -27.49 42.65
CA GLU A 443 -17.89 -26.85 43.93
C GLU A 443 -19.41 -26.59 44.03
N GLY A 444 -20.20 -27.63 44.33
CA GLY A 444 -21.58 -27.48 44.81
C GLY A 444 -21.70 -26.67 46.12
N ASP A 445 -20.56 -26.35 46.74
CA ASP A 445 -20.45 -25.60 47.99
C ASP A 445 -20.98 -24.16 47.86
N ALA A 446 -20.83 -23.47 46.72
CA ALA A 446 -21.30 -22.09 46.56
C ALA A 446 -22.83 -21.97 46.51
N MET A 447 -23.51 -22.95 45.89
CA MET A 447 -24.98 -23.03 45.87
C MET A 447 -25.52 -23.47 47.24
N LEU A 448 -24.86 -24.44 47.88
CA LEU A 448 -25.25 -24.95 49.21
C LEU A 448 -25.04 -23.92 50.32
N SER A 449 -24.03 -23.05 50.21
CA SER A 449 -23.76 -21.97 51.18
C SER A 449 -24.66 -20.73 51.00
N ALA A 450 -25.36 -20.61 49.87
CA ALA A 450 -26.34 -19.54 49.62
C ALA A 450 -27.77 -19.89 50.07
N LEU A 451 -28.05 -21.16 50.38
CA LEU A 451 -29.34 -21.60 50.91
C LEU A 451 -29.42 -21.27 52.42
N PRO A 452 -30.61 -20.92 52.94
CA PRO A 452 -30.81 -20.59 54.36
C PRO A 452 -30.87 -21.86 55.23
N LEU A 453 -29.92 -22.77 55.03
CA LEU A 453 -29.72 -23.96 55.85
C LEU A 453 -28.93 -23.56 57.11
N ALA A 454 -29.19 -24.19 58.25
CA ALA A 454 -28.40 -23.93 59.46
C ALA A 454 -26.92 -24.28 59.19
N GLU A 455 -25.97 -23.66 59.92
CA GLU A 455 -24.50 -23.82 59.74
C GLU A 455 -24.00 -25.30 59.71
N ASP A 456 -24.84 -26.24 60.11
CA ASP A 456 -24.54 -27.66 60.27
C ASP A 456 -25.33 -28.60 59.32
N GLU A 457 -26.16 -28.07 58.39
CA GLU A 457 -26.99 -28.87 57.46
C GLU A 457 -26.51 -28.74 56.00
N PHE A 458 -25.80 -29.76 55.48
CA PHE A 458 -25.44 -29.83 54.06
C PHE A 458 -26.22 -30.94 53.34
N LEU A 459 -26.85 -30.58 52.22
CA LEU A 459 -27.48 -31.52 51.30
C LEU A 459 -26.48 -31.85 50.18
N LEU A 460 -25.97 -33.08 50.16
CA LEU A 460 -25.10 -33.54 49.09
C LEU A 460 -25.95 -34.19 48.00
N VAL A 461 -25.76 -33.72 46.78
CA VAL A 461 -26.67 -33.96 45.67
C VAL A 461 -25.87 -34.43 44.45
N GLY A 462 -26.22 -35.59 43.88
CA GLY A 462 -25.47 -36.16 42.76
C GLY A 462 -26.27 -37.09 41.86
N LEU A 463 -25.84 -37.21 40.61
CA LEU A 463 -26.42 -38.12 39.62
C LEU A 463 -25.76 -39.51 39.71
N ARG A 464 -26.55 -40.59 39.62
CA ARG A 464 -26.02 -41.96 39.45
C ARG A 464 -26.53 -42.54 38.14
N ASP A 465 -25.63 -42.92 37.24
CA ASP A 465 -25.96 -43.59 35.99
C ASP A 465 -25.64 -45.11 36.00
N ALA A 466 -26.47 -45.84 35.25
CA ALA A 466 -26.26 -47.08 34.47
C ALA A 466 -26.51 -48.49 35.03
N GLU A 467 -26.58 -48.78 36.34
CA GLU A 467 -26.83 -50.20 36.77
C GLU A 467 -27.97 -50.41 37.79
N ALA A 468 -28.63 -49.36 38.28
CA ALA A 468 -29.66 -49.47 39.32
C ALA A 468 -30.96 -48.66 39.09
N GLY A 469 -31.14 -48.02 37.92
CA GLY A 469 -32.31 -47.20 37.57
C GLY A 469 -32.01 -45.69 37.52
N GLU A 470 -32.77 -44.95 36.71
CA GLU A 470 -32.70 -43.48 36.59
C GLU A 470 -33.22 -42.82 37.88
N GLY A 471 -32.46 -41.87 38.44
CA GLY A 471 -32.90 -41.10 39.59
C GLY A 471 -31.82 -40.17 40.14
N PHE A 472 -32.25 -39.24 40.97
CA PHE A 472 -31.39 -38.22 41.54
C PHE A 472 -31.13 -38.52 43.02
N PHE A 473 -29.87 -38.61 43.42
CA PHE A 473 -29.51 -39.04 44.76
C PHE A 473 -29.31 -37.85 45.69
N TYR A 474 -29.89 -37.93 46.88
CA TYR A 474 -29.79 -36.89 47.91
C TYR A 474 -29.42 -37.50 49.27
N TYR A 475 -28.68 -36.73 50.07
CA TYR A 475 -28.26 -37.11 51.42
C TYR A 475 -28.04 -35.88 52.32
N SER A 476 -28.54 -35.93 53.55
CA SER A 476 -28.25 -34.96 54.60
C SER A 476 -27.21 -35.51 55.58
N GLN A 477 -26.17 -34.73 55.91
CA GLN A 477 -25.14 -35.16 56.88
C GLN A 477 -25.67 -35.41 58.29
N GLN A 478 -26.79 -34.80 58.70
CA GLN A 478 -27.32 -34.92 60.06
C GLN A 478 -28.19 -36.16 60.30
N ARG A 479 -28.76 -36.76 59.24
CA ARG A 479 -29.66 -37.91 59.34
C ARG A 479 -29.39 -38.92 58.24
N GLU A 480 -28.72 -40.01 58.62
CA GLU A 480 -28.39 -41.10 57.69
C GLU A 480 -29.63 -41.77 57.07
N SER A 481 -30.79 -41.65 57.72
CA SER A 481 -32.11 -42.10 57.26
C SER A 481 -32.74 -41.23 56.18
N ASP A 482 -32.26 -40.00 55.95
CA ASP A 482 -32.78 -39.09 54.92
C ASP A 482 -32.07 -39.31 53.57
N ARG A 483 -31.46 -40.48 53.39
CA ARG A 483 -30.79 -40.91 52.17
C ARG A 483 -31.79 -41.55 51.21
N GLY A 484 -31.92 -41.02 49.99
CA GLY A 484 -32.87 -41.57 49.02
C GLY A 484 -32.51 -41.32 47.56
N LEU A 485 -33.18 -42.06 46.68
CA LEU A 485 -33.20 -41.83 45.24
C LEU A 485 -34.55 -41.23 44.89
N LEU A 486 -34.55 -40.04 44.29
CA LEU A 486 -35.75 -39.37 43.79
C LEU A 486 -35.98 -39.73 42.32
N GLY A 487 -37.17 -40.24 42.02
CA GLY A 487 -37.67 -40.36 40.66
C GLY A 487 -38.15 -39.03 40.08
N VAL A 488 -38.32 -38.98 38.75
CA VAL A 488 -38.81 -37.77 38.06
C VAL A 488 -40.23 -37.43 38.55
N GLY A 489 -40.42 -36.19 38.97
CA GLY A 489 -41.66 -35.66 39.52
C GLY A 489 -41.90 -36.01 41.01
N GLU A 490 -41.00 -36.75 41.65
CA GLU A 490 -41.11 -37.04 43.08
C GLU A 490 -40.58 -35.87 43.92
N THR A 491 -41.29 -35.61 45.01
CA THR A 491 -40.94 -34.61 46.03
C THR A 491 -40.64 -35.34 47.33
N VAL A 492 -39.55 -34.97 47.99
CA VAL A 492 -39.27 -35.39 49.36
C VAL A 492 -39.24 -34.19 50.30
N GLU A 493 -39.85 -34.36 51.47
CA GLU A 493 -39.74 -33.44 52.59
C GLU A 493 -38.48 -33.76 53.39
N LEU A 494 -37.60 -32.78 53.48
CA LEU A 494 -36.35 -32.83 54.24
C LEU A 494 -36.56 -32.31 55.68
N SER A 495 -35.48 -32.10 56.44
CA SER A 495 -35.55 -31.41 57.72
C SER A 495 -36.05 -29.96 57.56
N SER A 496 -36.66 -29.43 58.61
CA SER A 496 -36.95 -27.99 58.72
C SER A 496 -37.98 -27.43 57.72
N GLY A 497 -38.82 -28.28 57.11
CA GLY A 497 -39.90 -27.86 56.20
C GLY A 497 -39.45 -27.51 54.79
N VAL A 498 -38.23 -27.92 54.42
CA VAL A 498 -37.68 -27.81 53.06
C VAL A 498 -38.15 -29.02 52.24
N SER A 499 -38.76 -28.77 51.09
CA SER A 499 -39.09 -29.80 50.10
C SER A 499 -38.14 -29.72 48.91
N LEU A 500 -37.71 -30.88 48.42
CA LEU A 500 -36.91 -31.03 47.22
C LEU A 500 -37.70 -31.85 46.19
N THR A 501 -37.89 -31.29 45.00
CA THR A 501 -38.54 -31.98 43.87
C THR A 501 -37.56 -32.14 42.71
N TYR A 502 -37.40 -33.38 42.24
CA TYR A 502 -36.63 -33.66 41.03
C TYR A 502 -37.56 -33.62 39.81
N GLN A 503 -37.29 -32.73 38.84
CA GLN A 503 -38.15 -32.59 37.65
C GLN A 503 -37.65 -33.33 36.41
N GLY A 504 -36.55 -34.08 36.52
CA GLY A 504 -35.94 -34.76 35.38
C GLY A 504 -34.75 -34.01 34.78
N VAL A 505 -34.07 -34.66 33.83
CA VAL A 505 -33.15 -33.99 32.90
C VAL A 505 -34.02 -33.32 31.86
N GLU A 506 -33.85 -32.02 31.62
CA GLU A 506 -34.69 -31.27 30.69
C GLU A 506 -34.29 -31.60 29.25
N PRO A 507 -35.11 -32.35 28.48
CA PRO A 507 -34.80 -32.68 27.10
C PRO A 507 -35.70 -31.83 26.21
N ASP A 508 -35.70 -30.50 26.39
CA ASP A 508 -36.35 -29.63 25.41
C ASP A 508 -35.32 -29.15 24.39
N HIS A 509 -35.06 -30.01 23.40
CA HIS A 509 -34.27 -29.69 22.22
C HIS A 509 -34.85 -28.52 21.39
N GLY A 510 -36.03 -27.98 21.74
CA GLY A 510 -36.59 -26.78 21.14
C GLY A 510 -35.97 -25.47 21.63
N LEU A 511 -35.29 -25.49 22.79
CA LEU A 511 -34.72 -24.30 23.43
C LEU A 511 -33.23 -24.10 23.14
N GLN A 512 -32.57 -25.02 22.44
CA GLN A 512 -31.20 -24.86 21.92
C GLN A 512 -30.99 -25.71 20.66
N GLY A 513 -30.16 -25.27 19.72
CA GLY A 513 -29.86 -26.08 18.52
C GLY A 513 -28.93 -25.42 17.52
N ARG A 514 -28.49 -26.23 16.53
CA ARG A 514 -27.75 -25.81 15.34
C ARG A 514 -28.73 -25.63 14.17
N LEU A 515 -28.55 -24.59 13.35
CA LEU A 515 -29.24 -24.46 12.07
C LEU A 515 -28.25 -24.67 10.91
N ASP A 516 -28.73 -25.28 9.83
CA ASP A 516 -28.10 -25.30 8.51
C ASP A 516 -28.58 -24.11 7.63
N GLU A 517 -27.83 -23.75 6.57
CA GLU A 517 -28.12 -22.55 5.77
C GLU A 517 -29.48 -22.71 5.08
N ASP A 518 -30.28 -21.63 5.07
CA ASP A 518 -31.70 -21.61 4.67
C ASP A 518 -32.64 -22.45 5.57
N GLU A 519 -32.16 -23.04 6.67
CA GLU A 519 -33.02 -23.75 7.61
C GLU A 519 -33.87 -22.75 8.42
N THR A 520 -35.14 -23.08 8.59
CA THR A 520 -36.08 -22.35 9.44
C THR A 520 -36.50 -23.18 10.64
N ARG A 521 -36.44 -22.59 11.83
CA ARG A 521 -36.84 -23.22 13.11
C ARG A 521 -37.79 -22.34 13.90
N LEU A 522 -38.81 -22.96 14.50
CA LEU A 522 -39.74 -22.28 15.41
C LEU A 522 -39.25 -22.41 16.86
N VAL A 523 -39.03 -21.29 17.53
CA VAL A 523 -38.61 -21.18 18.94
C VAL A 523 -39.63 -20.31 19.69
N GLY A 524 -40.57 -20.96 20.38
CA GLY A 524 -41.68 -20.27 21.04
C GLY A 524 -42.61 -19.56 20.04
N SER A 525 -42.75 -18.23 20.14
CA SER A 525 -43.52 -17.40 19.18
C SER A 525 -42.69 -16.85 18.01
N ILE A 526 -41.39 -17.19 17.95
CA ILE A 526 -40.45 -16.66 16.97
C ILE A 526 -40.06 -17.75 15.98
N GLN A 527 -40.13 -17.44 14.70
CA GLN A 527 -39.61 -18.26 13.61
C GLN A 527 -38.26 -17.65 13.18
N LEU A 528 -37.21 -18.46 13.29
CA LEU A 528 -35.82 -18.09 13.04
C LEU A 528 -35.37 -18.77 11.75
N THR A 529 -34.87 -18.01 10.77
CA THR A 529 -34.30 -18.57 9.52
C THR A 529 -32.86 -18.12 9.36
N TRP A 530 -31.92 -19.06 9.24
CA TRP A 530 -30.53 -18.74 8.92
C TRP A 530 -30.41 -18.47 7.42
N LEU A 531 -29.92 -17.29 7.02
CA LEU A 531 -29.80 -16.86 5.63
C LEU A 531 -28.36 -16.88 5.10
N GLY A 532 -27.43 -17.49 5.83
CA GLY A 532 -26.01 -17.54 5.47
C GLY A 532 -25.13 -16.53 6.23
N ALA A 533 -23.88 -16.45 5.79
CA ALA A 533 -22.86 -15.57 6.35
C ALA A 533 -22.71 -14.32 5.47
N GLU A 534 -22.74 -13.14 6.10
CA GLU A 534 -22.64 -11.86 5.42
C GLU A 534 -21.43 -11.07 5.94
N SER A 535 -20.77 -10.34 5.05
CA SER A 535 -19.58 -9.55 5.42
C SER A 535 -19.99 -8.17 5.90
N VAL A 536 -19.36 -7.68 6.97
CA VAL A 536 -19.61 -6.36 7.55
C VAL A 536 -18.28 -5.62 7.69
N PHE A 537 -18.20 -4.40 7.17
CA PHE A 537 -17.05 -3.52 7.34
C PHE A 537 -17.12 -2.74 8.64
N TYR A 538 -16.02 -2.59 9.38
CA TYR A 538 -15.97 -1.79 10.59
C TYR A 538 -14.60 -1.14 10.86
N GLU A 539 -14.58 -0.14 11.74
CA GLU A 539 -13.38 0.54 12.24
C GLU A 539 -13.26 0.31 13.76
N VAL A 540 -12.07 -0.04 14.26
CA VAL A 540 -11.76 -0.15 15.70
C VAL A 540 -10.79 0.95 16.08
N ALA A 541 -11.17 1.84 16.99
CA ALA A 541 -10.22 2.75 17.60
C ALA A 541 -9.36 2.05 18.67
N PRO A 542 -8.03 2.11 18.59
CA PRO A 542 -7.15 1.50 19.59
C PRO A 542 -7.22 2.21 20.96
N ASP A 543 -7.28 1.39 22.02
CA ASP A 543 -7.09 1.63 23.46
C ASP A 543 -7.12 3.06 24.05
N ILE A 544 -8.11 3.32 24.91
CA ILE A 544 -8.11 4.42 25.89
C ILE A 544 -8.26 3.83 27.31
N PRO A 545 -7.30 4.02 28.23
CA PRO A 545 -7.38 3.55 29.62
C PRO A 545 -8.28 4.44 30.49
N GLY A 546 -9.17 3.82 31.29
CA GLY A 546 -9.98 4.49 32.33
C GLY A 546 -11.33 4.99 31.82
N ALA A 547 -12.44 4.37 32.23
CA ALA A 547 -13.79 4.83 31.88
C ALA A 547 -14.77 4.53 33.02
N ASP A 548 -15.02 5.53 33.86
CA ASP A 548 -16.15 5.61 34.80
C ASP A 548 -16.81 7.01 34.65
N GLY A 549 -17.81 7.13 33.78
CA GLY A 549 -18.77 8.26 33.76
C GLY A 549 -18.85 9.13 32.49
N ASP A 550 -20.10 9.32 32.02
CA ASP A 550 -20.67 10.30 31.08
C ASP A 550 -19.93 10.69 29.77
N VAL A 551 -20.28 9.89 28.74
CA VAL A 551 -20.24 10.05 27.26
C VAL A 551 -19.60 11.33 26.67
N LEU A 552 -18.42 11.15 26.05
CA LEU A 552 -17.86 12.06 25.06
C LEU A 552 -17.20 11.27 23.90
N ILE A 553 -17.60 11.57 22.66
CA ILE A 553 -17.09 10.93 21.44
C ILE A 553 -15.77 11.59 21.05
N ALA A 554 -14.66 10.86 21.16
CA ALA A 554 -13.37 11.26 20.59
C ALA A 554 -12.70 10.03 19.99
N LEU A 555 -12.37 10.05 18.69
CA LEU A 555 -11.50 9.06 18.08
C LEU A 555 -10.45 9.74 17.21
N GLU A 556 -9.19 9.29 17.38
CA GLU A 556 -8.03 9.74 16.64
C GLU A 556 -8.10 9.34 15.17
N ARG A 557 -7.76 10.29 14.28
CA ARG A 557 -7.57 10.05 12.85
C ARG A 557 -6.09 9.97 12.53
N PHE A 558 -5.71 8.99 11.71
CA PHE A 558 -4.41 8.92 11.02
C PHE A 558 -3.96 10.30 10.50
N GLY A 559 -2.91 10.84 11.11
CA GLY A 559 -2.04 11.86 10.49
C GLY A 559 -2.48 13.32 10.55
N GLN A 560 -3.63 13.67 11.16
CA GLN A 560 -3.90 15.07 11.54
C GLN A 560 -3.74 15.23 13.05
N ALA A 561 -2.52 15.55 13.48
CA ALA A 561 -2.26 15.95 14.86
C ALA A 561 -3.02 17.26 15.16
N ARG A 562 -4.24 17.14 15.68
CA ARG A 562 -4.67 18.05 16.76
C ARG A 562 -4.15 17.40 18.03
N THR A 563 -3.26 18.10 18.72
CA THR A 563 -2.61 17.58 19.93
C THR A 563 -3.67 17.15 20.94
N ALA A 564 -3.48 15.98 21.54
CA ALA A 564 -4.30 15.47 22.65
C ALA A 564 -4.57 16.54 23.74
N GLU A 565 -3.62 17.47 23.94
CA GLU A 565 -3.74 18.63 24.84
C GLU A 565 -4.93 19.58 24.57
N GLN A 566 -5.47 19.66 23.35
CA GLN A 566 -6.64 20.51 23.06
C GLN A 566 -7.98 19.83 23.38
N PHE A 567 -8.01 18.51 23.53
CA PHE A 567 -9.20 17.73 23.89
C PHE A 567 -9.28 17.46 25.40
N ASP A 568 -8.15 17.29 26.09
CA ASP A 568 -8.09 17.17 27.57
C ASP A 568 -8.71 18.37 28.30
N ALA A 569 -8.79 19.54 27.65
CA ALA A 569 -9.42 20.73 28.21
C ALA A 569 -10.96 20.63 28.33
N LEU A 570 -11.60 19.61 27.75
CA LEU A 570 -13.06 19.41 27.73
C LEU A 570 -13.55 18.26 28.63
N GLY A 571 -12.64 17.52 29.29
CA GLY A 571 -12.94 16.71 30.49
C GLY A 571 -13.98 15.60 30.37
N GLY A 572 -13.78 14.60 29.50
CA GLY A 572 -14.59 13.38 29.47
C GLY A 572 -13.84 12.17 28.90
N GLU A 573 -13.90 11.04 29.59
CA GLU A 573 -13.30 9.75 29.18
C GLU A 573 -14.42 8.76 28.76
N GLY A 574 -14.17 7.88 27.76
CA GLY A 574 -14.86 6.58 27.69
C GLY A 574 -15.91 6.30 26.60
N VAL A 575 -15.69 6.65 25.32
CA VAL A 575 -16.51 6.10 24.20
C VAL A 575 -15.64 5.32 23.22
N ARG A 576 -15.94 4.02 23.05
CA ARG A 576 -15.37 3.15 22.01
C ARG A 576 -16.36 3.05 20.84
N LEU A 577 -16.22 3.86 19.79
CA LEU A 577 -17.02 3.65 18.58
C LEU A 577 -16.40 2.52 17.76
N ALA A 578 -17.08 1.38 17.69
CA ALA A 578 -17.09 0.60 16.46
C ALA A 578 -18.12 1.27 15.54
N THR A 579 -17.85 1.42 14.25
CA THR A 579 -18.88 1.71 13.24
C THR A 579 -18.88 0.54 12.28
N GLY A 580 -19.99 -0.18 12.12
CA GLY A 580 -20.06 -1.38 11.28
C GLY A 580 -21.15 -1.31 10.22
N SER A 581 -20.92 -1.82 8.99
CA SER A 581 -21.90 -1.87 7.89
C SER A 581 -21.89 -3.20 7.12
N SER A 582 -23.06 -3.75 6.78
CA SER A 582 -23.25 -5.02 6.06
C SER A 582 -23.15 -4.93 4.52
N ASN A 583 -22.65 -6.01 3.91
CA ASN A 583 -22.50 -6.22 2.47
C ASN A 583 -23.09 -7.56 2.02
N ASP A 584 -24.01 -7.55 1.05
CA ASP A 584 -24.56 -8.77 0.45
C ASP A 584 -23.49 -9.50 -0.40
N SER A 585 -23.03 -10.65 0.09
CA SER A 585 -21.99 -11.48 -0.54
C SER A 585 -22.48 -12.25 -1.77
N SER A 586 -23.79 -12.25 -2.06
CA SER A 586 -24.39 -13.06 -3.13
C SER A 586 -24.31 -12.43 -4.53
N ALA A 587 -24.00 -11.14 -4.63
CA ALA A 587 -23.91 -10.42 -5.90
C ALA A 587 -22.45 -10.16 -6.28
N GLY A 588 -21.85 -11.13 -6.99
CA GLY A 588 -20.46 -11.04 -7.48
C GLY A 588 -20.06 -9.63 -7.94
N GLY A 589 -19.18 -9.01 -7.15
CA GLY A 589 -18.39 -7.84 -7.53
C GLY A 589 -19.06 -6.46 -7.48
N GLN A 590 -20.31 -6.33 -7.00
CA GLN A 590 -20.83 -5.01 -6.66
C GLN A 590 -20.61 -4.71 -5.19
N VAL A 591 -19.82 -3.66 -4.96
CA VAL A 591 -19.48 -3.18 -3.64
C VAL A 591 -20.74 -2.57 -3.01
N ALA A 592 -21.25 -3.20 -1.95
CA ALA A 592 -22.39 -2.69 -1.22
C ALA A 592 -21.98 -1.42 -0.46
N ARG A 593 -22.74 -0.33 -0.69
CA ARG A 593 -22.63 0.91 0.07
C ARG A 593 -23.14 0.69 1.49
N PRO A 594 -22.56 1.35 2.49
CA PRO A 594 -22.99 1.10 3.84
C PRO A 594 -24.44 1.52 4.10
N SER A 595 -25.25 0.57 4.57
CA SER A 595 -26.71 0.73 4.76
C SER A 595 -27.14 0.82 6.22
N ARG A 596 -26.26 0.39 7.13
CA ARG A 596 -26.44 0.45 8.58
C ARG A 596 -25.10 0.78 9.24
N MET A 597 -25.17 1.48 10.36
CA MET A 597 -24.07 1.80 11.25
C MET A 597 -24.34 1.23 12.64
N ILE A 598 -23.41 0.43 13.15
CA ILE A 598 -23.48 -0.11 14.51
C ILE A 598 -22.47 0.63 15.38
N LEU A 599 -22.93 1.28 16.45
CA LEU A 599 -22.15 2.03 17.42
C LEU A 599 -22.05 1.28 18.75
N GLY A 600 -20.82 0.98 19.18
CA GLY A 600 -20.54 0.61 20.56
C GLY A 600 -20.53 1.86 21.46
N LEU A 601 -21.18 1.82 22.60
CA LEU A 601 -21.01 2.82 23.66
C LEU A 601 -20.27 2.15 24.81
N GLY A 602 -19.22 2.79 25.33
CA GLY A 602 -18.41 2.23 26.42
C GLY A 602 -19.24 2.00 27.70
N GLY A 603 -18.81 1.04 28.54
CA GLY A 603 -19.46 0.71 29.81
C GLY A 603 -20.83 0.02 29.67
N ASP A 604 -21.71 0.20 30.66
CA ASP A 604 -23.07 -0.36 30.67
C ASP A 604 -24.06 0.34 29.71
N ALA A 605 -23.58 1.31 28.91
CA ALA A 605 -24.40 2.16 28.04
C ALA A 605 -24.97 1.44 26.79
N GLY A 606 -24.44 0.27 26.42
CA GLY A 606 -25.01 -0.60 25.40
C GLY A 606 -24.60 -0.29 23.95
N ARG A 607 -25.40 -0.75 22.99
CA ARG A 607 -25.17 -0.67 21.53
C ARG A 607 -26.28 0.14 20.87
N ILE A 608 -25.91 0.97 19.88
CA ILE A 608 -26.87 1.66 19.00
C ILE A 608 -26.71 1.13 17.59
N GLU A 609 -27.81 0.77 16.93
CA GLU A 609 -27.84 0.44 15.50
C GLU A 609 -28.64 1.49 14.74
N LEU A 610 -28.06 2.08 13.71
CA LEU A 610 -28.64 3.16 12.93
C LEU A 610 -28.69 2.74 11.46
N ASP A 611 -29.89 2.60 10.89
CA ASP A 611 -30.05 2.58 9.44
C ASP A 611 -29.76 3.95 8.83
N GLU A 612 -29.49 4.00 7.52
CA GLU A 612 -29.25 5.26 6.82
C GLU A 612 -30.42 6.24 7.03
N GLY A 613 -30.10 7.42 7.57
CA GLY A 613 -31.06 8.47 7.91
C GLY A 613 -31.82 8.24 9.22
N GLN A 614 -31.68 7.08 9.87
CA GLN A 614 -32.30 6.81 11.17
C GLN A 614 -31.65 7.67 12.26
N GLU A 615 -32.49 8.10 13.20
CA GLU A 615 -32.06 8.84 14.37
C GLU A 615 -32.44 8.08 15.64
N ILE A 616 -31.50 7.90 16.56
CA ILE A 616 -31.75 7.31 17.87
C ILE A 616 -31.35 8.28 18.95
N VAL A 617 -32.22 8.41 19.96
CA VAL A 617 -31.95 9.20 21.16
C VAL A 617 -31.50 8.26 22.26
N HIS A 618 -30.31 8.51 22.80
CA HIS A 618 -29.74 7.74 23.89
C HIS A 618 -28.92 8.68 24.79
N ALA A 619 -29.07 8.54 26.11
CA ALA A 619 -28.36 9.35 27.11
C ALA A 619 -28.42 10.88 26.87
N GLY A 620 -29.53 11.40 26.33
CA GLY A 620 -29.69 12.84 26.05
C GLY A 620 -29.01 13.33 24.76
N LEU A 621 -28.39 12.43 23.99
CA LEU A 621 -27.83 12.69 22.67
C LEU A 621 -28.70 12.06 21.58
N ARG A 622 -28.74 12.70 20.41
CA ARG A 622 -29.40 12.19 19.21
C ARG A 622 -28.33 11.82 18.18
N TYR A 623 -28.21 10.53 17.91
CA TYR A 623 -27.27 9.95 16.96
C TYR A 623 -27.96 9.74 15.62
N GLN A 624 -27.25 10.02 14.53
CA GLN A 624 -27.73 9.86 13.17
C GLN A 624 -26.64 9.27 12.29
N PHE A 625 -26.96 8.18 11.59
CA PHE A 625 -26.16 7.73 10.45
C PHE A 625 -26.60 8.54 9.22
N ALA A 626 -25.78 9.50 8.80
CA ALA A 626 -26.15 10.40 7.71
C ALA A 626 -26.06 9.72 6.33
N GLY A 627 -25.27 8.64 6.23
CA GLY A 627 -25.20 7.79 5.06
C GLY A 627 -23.76 7.45 4.63
N PRO A 628 -23.63 6.68 3.54
CA PRO A 628 -22.36 6.27 2.98
C PRO A 628 -21.58 7.45 2.41
N ARG A 629 -20.25 7.41 2.56
CA ARG A 629 -19.33 8.38 1.99
C ARG A 629 -18.16 7.70 1.30
N GLU A 630 -17.76 8.25 0.17
CA GLU A 630 -16.60 7.79 -0.57
C GLU A 630 -15.37 8.58 -0.13
N PHE A 631 -14.24 7.90 -0.01
CA PHE A 631 -12.94 8.47 0.30
C PHE A 631 -12.06 8.48 -0.95
N THR A 632 -11.36 9.59 -1.10
CA THR A 632 -10.34 9.74 -2.12
C THR A 632 -8.97 9.88 -1.47
N GLY A 633 -8.03 9.06 -1.93
CA GLY A 633 -6.62 9.17 -1.60
C GLY A 633 -5.96 10.13 -2.57
N LEU A 634 -5.46 11.25 -2.05
CA LEU A 634 -4.81 12.30 -2.84
C LEU A 634 -3.32 12.35 -2.52
N ASN A 635 -2.51 12.51 -3.57
CA ASN A 635 -1.09 12.87 -3.44
C ASN A 635 -0.90 14.31 -3.91
N VAL A 636 -0.51 15.19 -2.99
CA VAL A 636 -0.28 16.61 -3.20
C VAL A 636 1.21 16.89 -3.15
N ARG A 637 1.79 17.30 -4.29
CA ARG A 637 3.23 17.46 -4.41
C ARG A 637 3.64 18.80 -4.99
N ARG A 638 4.66 19.41 -4.38
CA ARG A 638 5.43 20.53 -4.92
C ARG A 638 6.80 20.04 -5.33
N ASP A 639 7.12 20.15 -6.61
CA ASP A 639 8.38 19.67 -7.18
C ASP A 639 9.11 20.78 -7.94
N PRO A 640 9.99 21.55 -7.27
CA PRO A 640 10.77 22.59 -7.92
C PRO A 640 11.86 22.05 -8.86
N GLY A 641 12.28 20.78 -8.71
CA GLY A 641 13.30 20.15 -9.54
C GLY A 641 12.76 19.64 -10.88
N GLY A 642 11.45 19.39 -10.99
CA GLY A 642 10.82 18.73 -12.13
C GLY A 642 11.13 19.35 -13.50
N VAL A 643 11.16 20.69 -13.62
CA VAL A 643 11.49 21.35 -14.90
C VAL A 643 12.94 21.08 -15.29
N ALA A 644 13.88 21.23 -14.36
CA ALA A 644 15.30 20.98 -14.62
C ALA A 644 15.54 19.50 -14.99
N PHE A 645 14.78 18.58 -14.37
CA PHE A 645 14.81 17.16 -14.72
C PHE A 645 14.44 16.94 -16.20
N TRP A 646 13.29 17.43 -16.66
CA TRP A 646 12.84 17.25 -18.04
C TRP A 646 13.75 17.93 -19.07
N VAL A 647 14.30 19.11 -18.75
CA VAL A 647 15.34 19.76 -19.57
C VAL A 647 16.58 18.87 -19.65
N GLY A 648 17.00 18.29 -18.53
CA GLY A 648 18.08 17.31 -18.47
C GLY A 648 17.84 16.11 -19.40
N VAL A 649 16.65 15.49 -19.35
CA VAL A 649 16.27 14.39 -20.25
C VAL A 649 16.37 14.81 -21.72
N GLY A 650 15.81 15.97 -22.08
CA GLY A 650 15.85 16.48 -23.46
C GLY A 650 17.29 16.72 -23.96
N LEU A 651 18.13 17.35 -23.15
CA LEU A 651 19.55 17.54 -23.47
C LEU A 651 20.30 16.21 -23.59
N GLY A 652 19.99 15.24 -22.73
CA GLY A 652 20.57 13.89 -22.78
C GLY A 652 20.28 13.22 -24.12
N LEU A 653 19.02 13.23 -24.55
CA LEU A 653 18.60 12.69 -25.85
C LEU A 653 19.31 13.37 -27.02
N VAL A 654 19.38 14.71 -27.02
CA VAL A 654 20.09 15.48 -28.07
C VAL A 654 21.58 15.14 -28.09
N GLY A 655 22.23 15.09 -26.93
CA GLY A 655 23.65 14.79 -26.80
C GLY A 655 24.01 13.36 -27.25
N MET A 656 23.21 12.37 -26.83
CA MET A 656 23.40 10.98 -27.23
C MET A 656 23.15 10.80 -28.74
N THR A 657 22.06 11.37 -29.27
CA THR A 657 21.74 11.31 -30.71
C THR A 657 22.88 11.92 -31.54
N THR A 658 23.41 13.07 -31.14
CA THR A 658 24.54 13.69 -31.83
C THR A 658 25.78 12.78 -31.80
N THR A 659 26.06 12.16 -30.66
CA THR A 659 27.23 11.28 -30.47
C THR A 659 27.18 10.04 -31.37
N PHE A 660 26.02 9.40 -31.50
CA PHE A 660 25.87 8.17 -32.29
C PHE A 660 25.67 8.43 -33.78
N PHE A 661 24.91 9.46 -34.16
CA PHE A 661 24.52 9.68 -35.55
C PHE A 661 25.38 10.71 -36.31
N MET A 662 26.19 11.50 -35.60
CA MET A 662 27.10 12.49 -36.21
C MET A 662 28.57 12.25 -35.84
N PRO A 663 29.11 11.03 -36.02
CA PRO A 663 30.49 10.74 -35.65
C PRO A 663 31.47 11.55 -36.48
N ARG A 664 32.44 12.18 -35.82
CA ARG A 664 33.47 13.00 -36.49
C ARG A 664 34.30 12.16 -37.45
N ARG A 665 34.49 12.66 -38.67
CA ARG A 665 35.36 12.06 -39.71
C ARG A 665 36.35 13.10 -40.19
N ARG A 666 37.65 12.77 -40.11
CA ARG A 666 38.73 13.59 -40.65
C ARG A 666 39.37 12.87 -41.82
N VAL A 667 39.62 13.60 -42.90
CA VAL A 667 40.25 13.10 -44.12
C VAL A 667 41.34 14.09 -44.52
N TRP A 668 42.52 13.56 -44.81
CA TRP A 668 43.61 14.28 -45.44
C TRP A 668 43.75 13.73 -46.85
N ALA A 669 43.91 14.61 -47.83
CA ALA A 669 44.16 14.25 -49.21
C ALA A 669 45.51 14.76 -49.65
N ARG A 670 46.18 13.97 -50.48
CA ARG A 670 47.40 14.32 -51.19
C ARG A 670 47.19 14.04 -52.67
N VAL A 671 47.26 15.10 -53.47
CA VAL A 671 47.15 15.02 -54.93
C VAL A 671 48.54 15.34 -55.48
N THR A 672 49.08 14.44 -56.31
CA THR A 672 50.33 14.63 -57.05
C THR A 672 50.08 14.31 -58.52
N ALA A 673 51.02 14.64 -59.41
CA ALA A 673 50.88 14.49 -60.86
C ALA A 673 50.46 13.09 -61.38
N GLY A 674 50.56 12.02 -60.57
CA GLY A 674 50.17 10.67 -60.98
C GLY A 674 49.23 9.92 -60.04
N ARG A 675 48.85 10.51 -58.89
CA ARG A 675 48.07 9.79 -57.88
C ARG A 675 47.29 10.72 -56.95
N VAL A 676 46.07 10.30 -56.60
CA VAL A 676 45.31 10.81 -55.45
C VAL A 676 45.44 9.82 -54.30
N GLN A 677 45.84 10.29 -53.13
CA GLN A 677 45.87 9.50 -51.88
C GLN A 677 44.96 10.16 -50.85
N LEU A 678 44.07 9.37 -50.23
CA LEU A 678 43.30 9.77 -49.06
C LEU A 678 43.75 8.96 -47.85
N ALA A 679 43.86 9.64 -46.71
CA ALA A 679 44.05 9.06 -45.40
C ALA A 679 42.99 9.61 -44.46
N GLY A 680 42.44 8.77 -43.58
CA GLY A 680 41.32 9.17 -42.75
C GLY A 680 41.35 8.64 -41.32
N GLN A 681 40.62 9.34 -40.46
CA GLN A 681 40.38 8.96 -39.08
C GLN A 681 38.92 9.17 -38.73
N ALA A 682 38.27 8.12 -38.22
CA ALA A 682 36.90 8.14 -37.69
C ALA A 682 36.81 7.37 -36.37
N GLY A 683 35.67 7.51 -35.68
CA GLY A 683 35.32 6.71 -34.52
C GLY A 683 35.14 5.23 -34.85
N HIS A 684 35.09 4.39 -33.81
CA HIS A 684 34.86 2.95 -33.95
C HIS A 684 33.48 2.68 -34.59
N GLY A 685 33.39 1.66 -35.45
CA GLY A 685 32.14 1.28 -36.12
C GLY A 685 31.80 2.06 -37.40
N ILE A 686 32.62 3.04 -37.81
CA ILE A 686 32.44 3.75 -39.09
C ILE A 686 33.29 3.11 -40.17
N ASP A 687 32.62 2.66 -41.25
CA ASP A 687 33.28 2.20 -42.46
C ASP A 687 33.77 3.36 -43.32
N LEU A 688 34.80 4.04 -42.80
CA LEU A 688 35.45 5.15 -43.51
C LEU A 688 36.26 4.64 -44.71
N THR A 689 36.77 3.41 -44.68
CA THR A 689 37.61 2.88 -45.77
C THR A 689 36.84 2.80 -47.08
N SER A 690 35.65 2.18 -47.09
CA SER A 690 34.79 2.11 -48.28
C SER A 690 34.28 3.49 -48.72
N GLU A 691 34.12 4.45 -47.79
CA GLU A 691 33.82 5.85 -48.13
C GLU A 691 35.01 6.51 -48.85
N LEU A 692 36.24 6.33 -48.38
CA LEU A 692 37.43 6.89 -49.02
C LEU A 692 37.67 6.28 -50.41
N GLU A 693 37.49 4.96 -50.57
CA GLU A 693 37.62 4.30 -51.86
C GLU A 693 36.66 4.91 -52.89
N ARG A 694 35.38 5.07 -52.55
CA ARG A 694 34.39 5.73 -53.41
C ARG A 694 34.73 7.18 -53.72
N LEU A 695 35.22 7.93 -52.73
CA LEU A 695 35.61 9.33 -52.93
C LEU A 695 36.77 9.45 -53.95
N VAL A 696 37.70 8.51 -53.91
CA VAL A 696 38.84 8.47 -54.82
C VAL A 696 38.46 7.96 -56.21
N THR A 697 37.68 6.88 -56.32
CA THR A 697 37.28 6.30 -57.63
C THR A 697 36.18 7.09 -58.32
N GLY A 698 35.39 7.86 -57.57
CA GLY A 698 34.24 8.60 -58.11
C GLY A 698 32.99 7.75 -58.26
N GLU A 699 32.97 6.53 -57.73
CA GLU A 699 31.79 5.67 -57.73
C GLU A 699 30.69 6.24 -56.83
N GLU A 700 29.48 6.37 -57.39
CA GLU A 700 28.31 6.75 -56.59
C GLU A 700 28.01 5.67 -55.55
N PRO A 701 27.52 6.04 -54.35
CA PRO A 701 27.08 5.05 -53.39
C PRO A 701 26.03 4.14 -54.04
N PRO A 702 26.10 2.80 -53.86
CA PRO A 702 25.05 1.94 -54.34
C PRO A 702 23.73 2.44 -53.76
N LYS A 703 22.72 2.67 -54.61
CA LYS A 703 21.38 3.03 -54.17
C LYS A 703 21.00 2.04 -53.08
N ARG A 704 20.96 2.51 -51.83
CA ARG A 704 20.59 1.67 -50.69
C ARG A 704 19.14 1.29 -50.93
N LYS A 705 18.89 0.14 -51.57
CA LYS A 705 17.60 -0.51 -51.46
C LYS A 705 17.44 -0.68 -49.96
N LEU A 706 16.54 0.09 -49.35
CA LEU A 706 16.04 -0.25 -48.03
C LEU A 706 15.44 -1.64 -48.20
N ARG A 707 16.24 -2.68 -47.96
CA ARG A 707 15.70 -3.93 -47.48
C ARG A 707 15.17 -3.58 -46.11
N LEU A 708 13.90 -3.16 -46.06
CA LEU A 708 13.08 -3.38 -44.89
C LEU A 708 13.29 -4.87 -44.59
N ALA A 709 14.06 -5.17 -43.55
CA ALA A 709 13.95 -6.46 -42.92
C ALA A 709 12.46 -6.66 -42.64
N PRO A 710 11.89 -7.86 -42.88
CA PRO A 710 10.51 -8.11 -42.47
C PRO A 710 10.41 -7.70 -41.00
N ARG A 711 9.42 -6.84 -40.70
CA ARG A 711 9.13 -6.41 -39.34
C ARG A 711 8.78 -7.64 -38.53
N ARG A 712 9.78 -8.30 -37.92
CA ARG A 712 9.53 -9.04 -36.69
C ARG A 712 9.25 -7.98 -35.64
N GLY A 713 8.01 -7.93 -35.18
CA GLY A 713 7.64 -7.12 -34.02
C GLY A 713 8.61 -7.41 -32.87
N LEU A 714 8.91 -6.39 -32.07
CA LEU A 714 9.74 -6.53 -30.86
C LEU A 714 9.13 -7.53 -29.86
N PHE A 715 7.86 -7.86 -30.03
CA PHE A 715 7.12 -8.93 -29.39
C PHE A 715 6.60 -9.83 -30.52
N GLY A 716 6.97 -11.11 -30.54
CA GLY A 716 6.80 -12.03 -31.68
C GLY A 716 5.34 -12.41 -32.01
N GLY A 717 4.50 -11.45 -32.36
CA GLY A 717 3.17 -11.68 -32.91
C GLY A 717 3.09 -11.24 -34.36
N ASP A 718 2.71 -12.16 -35.25
CA ASP A 718 2.28 -11.84 -36.61
C ASP A 718 0.96 -11.06 -36.52
N TYR A 719 1.00 -9.75 -36.74
CA TYR A 719 -0.22 -9.00 -36.99
C TYR A 719 -0.73 -9.39 -38.38
N ALA A 720 -1.81 -10.17 -38.39
CA ALA A 720 -2.60 -10.47 -39.58
C ALA A 720 -2.91 -9.16 -40.32
N GLN A 721 -2.66 -9.16 -41.63
CA GLN A 721 -3.16 -8.09 -42.50
C GLN A 721 -4.69 -8.07 -42.43
N PRO A 722 -5.32 -6.89 -42.45
CA PRO A 722 -6.77 -6.82 -42.56
C PRO A 722 -7.15 -7.32 -43.95
N GLU A 723 -7.98 -8.37 -44.00
CA GLU A 723 -8.57 -8.85 -45.24
C GLU A 723 -9.39 -7.73 -45.89
N ASP A 724 -9.07 -7.47 -47.16
CA ASP A 724 -9.82 -6.65 -48.09
C ASP A 724 -11.21 -7.26 -48.28
N GLY A 725 -12.17 -6.82 -47.47
CA GLY A 725 -13.58 -7.16 -47.58
C GLY A 725 -14.22 -6.49 -48.79
N ARG A 726 -13.93 -7.00 -49.98
CA ARG A 726 -14.71 -6.72 -51.19
C ARG A 726 -15.88 -7.71 -51.24
N ARG A 727 -17.07 -7.21 -50.89
CA ARG A 727 -18.35 -7.87 -51.18
C ARG A 727 -18.62 -7.78 -52.67
N ASP A 728 -18.63 -8.94 -53.33
CA ASP A 728 -19.36 -9.17 -54.58
C ASP A 728 -20.53 -10.14 -54.27
N ASP A 729 -21.74 -9.60 -54.42
CA ASP A 729 -23.05 -10.17 -54.76
C ASP A 729 -23.35 -11.68 -54.58
N ALA A 730 -24.34 -11.95 -53.72
CA ALA A 730 -25.52 -12.80 -53.99
C ALA A 730 -26.60 -12.59 -52.91
#